data_AF-K0KPA3-F1
#
_entry.id   AF-K0KPA3-F1
#
_cell.length_a   1.000
_cell.length_b   1.000
_cell.length_c   1.000
_cell.angle_alpha   90.00
_cell.angle_beta   90.00
_cell.angle_gamma   90.00
#
_symmetry.space_group_name_H-M   'P 1'
#
loop_
_entity.id
_entity.type
_entity.pdbx_description
1 polymer ?
#
loop_
_entity_poly.entity_id
_entity_poly.type
_entity_poly.pdbx_seq_one_letter_code
_entity_poly.pdbx_strand_id
1 'polypeptide(L)'
;MSTQSTFEKALLHWSEVNLPQLQQSLDDPATQIHQTQEETLSSRKTLAQRTKEFKKLEEDSKLKEIKPLLKLYQTEIDTLTERAKLSEGAFFNVYRAISELPDPKPLLEVSLDSVLVAQEVDSLKKENENLRDELLKYADYEQLKQRLLRSEEQNVEQLNNKLKLKEEELKGEFEEKESNWNEKEINYQKQIDSFQKQIIDLKTQNEVDGLRLQNQASIDFDDSGNSVKNEDLEFIKRENENVHLRNLQLEKRNQDLSKELKIIKSDSAQKEVQYANESKINQLESENATLVAKLDYESRSFETKQQKSSTVINSYKRDIDQLNNELKNLKIKMNSFKDYDDLKHELNTLRTIAFGSNDDDQDDQDQDQDDEELGDEPIKSSSSGLDEILVSRNKKLTNEITKFRSKHEELNEKILNLEKLLNKSNNEVTRLVSLNNQLENDLSLFNQSKISDNISMISGVTRNTRAPIPTTRGGRLSPTSSIAGGLDPSTQSNVESESSVLPIITSQRDRFRSRNIELESLLKTKTNQINELKSQLIKLQKQNQELFERTRYLSSYQGSVRRNNTSNNSFTNQSDPERQLEQSYEESLHPLAKFRARETERINSKLGTLERIFLSFAKAILANKTSRLLFLCYCFGLHFLVMIMSIYVMSLYGALTPDVGIVDKSMSGKTQAIP
;
A
#
# COMPACT_ATOMS: atom_id res chain seq x y z
N MET A 1 11.73 10.95 4.77
CA MET A 1 10.54 10.47 4.04
C MET A 1 10.68 8.97 3.90
N SER A 2 9.65 8.21 4.24
CA SER A 2 9.74 6.75 4.29
C SER A 2 9.98 6.15 2.92
N THR A 3 10.92 5.21 2.82
CA THR A 3 10.92 4.23 1.75
C THR A 3 9.74 3.29 1.99
N GLN A 4 8.54 3.68 1.51
CA GLN A 4 7.49 2.68 1.22
C GLN A 4 8.16 1.56 0.45
N SER A 5 8.04 0.35 0.97
CA SER A 5 8.81 -0.78 0.45
C SER A 5 8.54 -0.93 -1.04
N THR A 6 9.55 -1.30 -1.83
CA THR A 6 9.33 -1.67 -3.24
C THR A 6 8.24 -2.74 -3.36
N PHE A 7 8.14 -3.60 -2.35
CA PHE A 7 7.06 -4.56 -2.15
C PHE A 7 5.68 -3.91 -1.97
N GLU A 8 5.55 -2.90 -1.11
CA GLU A 8 4.30 -2.17 -0.84
C GLU A 8 3.81 -1.44 -2.10
N LYS A 9 4.72 -0.77 -2.81
CA LYS A 9 4.41 -0.11 -4.08
C LYS A 9 4.00 -1.11 -5.15
N ALA A 10 4.71 -2.23 -5.26
CA ALA A 10 4.35 -3.28 -6.20
C ALA A 10 2.97 -3.87 -5.90
N LEU A 11 2.68 -4.18 -4.63
CA LEU A 11 1.39 -4.69 -4.19
C LEU A 11 0.26 -3.71 -4.54
N LEU A 12 0.48 -2.40 -4.34
CA LEU A 12 -0.47 -1.37 -4.79
C LEU A 12 -0.70 -1.43 -6.31
N HIS A 13 0.34 -1.47 -7.15
CA HIS A 13 0.17 -1.53 -8.62
C HIS A 13 -0.54 -2.82 -9.07
N TRP A 14 -0.20 -3.98 -8.46
CA TRP A 14 -0.89 -5.25 -8.72
C TRP A 14 -2.36 -5.22 -8.26
N SER A 15 -2.69 -4.48 -7.20
CA SER A 15 -4.07 -4.29 -6.73
C SER A 15 -4.87 -3.30 -7.57
N GLU A 16 -4.24 -2.24 -8.09
CA GLU A 16 -4.86 -1.22 -8.95
C GLU A 16 -5.21 -1.76 -10.34
N VAL A 17 -4.35 -2.60 -10.92
CA VAL A 17 -4.63 -3.26 -12.21
C VAL A 17 -5.73 -4.30 -12.12
N ASN A 18 -5.92 -4.91 -10.94
CA ASN A 18 -7.01 -5.83 -10.60
C ASN A 18 -7.34 -6.84 -11.72
N LEU A 19 -6.50 -7.87 -11.88
CA LEU A 19 -6.59 -8.87 -12.95
C LEU A 19 -8.03 -9.38 -13.24
N PRO A 20 -8.89 -9.70 -12.24
CA PRO A 20 -10.30 -10.02 -12.48
C PRO A 20 -11.10 -8.95 -13.23
N GLN A 21 -10.92 -7.66 -12.90
CA GLN A 21 -11.61 -6.56 -13.58
C GLN A 21 -11.04 -6.34 -14.99
N LEU A 22 -9.72 -6.47 -15.16
CA LEU A 22 -9.09 -6.43 -16.48
C LEU A 22 -9.62 -7.57 -17.37
N GLN A 23 -9.74 -8.79 -16.84
CA GLN A 23 -10.35 -9.93 -17.55
C GLN A 23 -11.80 -9.63 -17.96
N GLN A 24 -12.62 -9.15 -17.03
CA GLN A 24 -14.02 -8.81 -17.33
C GLN A 24 -14.13 -7.72 -18.42
N SER A 25 -13.23 -6.73 -18.43
CA SER A 25 -13.18 -5.70 -19.48
C SER A 25 -12.71 -6.20 -20.85
N LEU A 26 -12.17 -7.42 -20.93
CA LEU A 26 -11.73 -8.07 -22.16
C LEU A 26 -12.76 -9.04 -22.74
N ASP A 27 -13.72 -9.51 -21.93
CA ASP A 27 -14.76 -10.42 -22.39
C ASP A 27 -15.68 -9.77 -23.45
N ASP A 28 -16.03 -8.49 -23.28
CA ASP A 28 -16.81 -7.71 -24.25
C ASP A 28 -16.09 -7.57 -25.62
N PRO A 29 -14.85 -7.05 -25.72
CA PRO A 29 -14.15 -7.00 -27.01
C PRO A 29 -13.80 -8.39 -27.54
N ALA A 30 -13.56 -9.41 -26.70
CA ALA A 30 -13.31 -10.77 -27.17
C ALA A 30 -14.56 -11.39 -27.84
N THR A 31 -15.74 -11.21 -27.25
CA THR A 31 -17.00 -11.67 -27.86
C THR A 31 -17.33 -10.90 -29.14
N GLN A 32 -17.10 -9.58 -29.19
CA GLN A 32 -17.25 -8.78 -30.41
C GLN A 32 -16.30 -9.25 -31.52
N ILE A 33 -15.02 -9.49 -31.22
CA ILE A 33 -14.05 -10.00 -32.20
C ILE A 33 -14.49 -11.37 -32.75
N HIS A 34 -15.03 -12.25 -31.89
CA HIS A 34 -15.57 -13.54 -32.31
C HIS A 34 -16.80 -13.39 -33.22
N GLN A 35 -17.76 -12.55 -32.85
CA GLN A 35 -18.96 -12.27 -33.65
C GLN A 35 -18.57 -11.71 -35.03
N THR A 36 -17.73 -10.67 -35.08
CA THR A 36 -17.24 -10.10 -36.35
C THR A 36 -16.45 -11.13 -37.17
N GLN A 37 -15.76 -12.09 -36.54
CA GLN A 37 -15.08 -13.19 -37.24
C GLN A 37 -16.07 -14.16 -37.91
N GLU A 38 -17.16 -14.54 -37.25
CA GLU A 38 -18.21 -15.37 -37.86
C GLU A 38 -18.94 -14.61 -38.98
N GLU A 39 -19.26 -13.34 -38.75
CA GLU A 39 -19.85 -12.46 -39.76
C GLU A 39 -18.96 -12.37 -41.01
N THR A 40 -17.65 -12.11 -40.84
CA THR A 40 -16.64 -12.08 -41.92
C THR A 40 -16.65 -13.37 -42.76
N LEU A 41 -16.83 -14.54 -42.13
CA LEU A 41 -16.89 -15.82 -42.86
C LEU A 41 -18.17 -15.93 -43.70
N SER A 42 -19.30 -15.45 -43.17
CA SER A 42 -20.59 -15.45 -43.86
C SER A 42 -20.66 -14.41 -45.00
N SER A 43 -20.13 -13.21 -44.79
CA SER A 43 -20.07 -12.12 -45.76
C SER A 43 -19.12 -12.47 -46.89
N ARG A 44 -17.92 -13.00 -46.60
CA ARG A 44 -16.98 -13.51 -47.61
C ARG A 44 -17.60 -14.59 -48.50
N LYS A 45 -18.39 -15.51 -47.93
CA LYS A 45 -19.12 -16.54 -48.70
C LYS A 45 -20.18 -15.92 -49.62
N THR A 46 -20.93 -14.95 -49.10
CA THR A 46 -21.96 -14.20 -49.84
C THR A 46 -21.35 -13.36 -50.97
N LEU A 47 -20.22 -12.70 -50.71
CA LEU A 47 -19.45 -11.89 -51.65
C LEU A 47 -18.86 -12.75 -52.78
N ALA A 48 -18.32 -13.93 -52.45
CA ALA A 48 -17.85 -14.89 -53.44
C ALA A 48 -19.00 -15.40 -54.34
N GLN A 49 -20.18 -15.64 -53.77
CA GLN A 49 -21.38 -15.99 -54.54
C GLN A 49 -21.83 -14.84 -55.46
N ARG A 50 -21.98 -13.62 -54.93
CA ARG A 50 -22.37 -12.43 -55.72
C ARG A 50 -21.38 -12.11 -56.83
N THR A 51 -20.08 -12.30 -56.59
CA THR A 51 -19.05 -12.13 -57.64
C THR A 51 -19.14 -13.22 -58.72
N LYS A 52 -19.50 -14.45 -58.35
CA LYS A 52 -19.73 -15.56 -59.29
C LYS A 52 -21.02 -15.37 -60.10
N GLU A 53 -22.06 -14.80 -59.49
CA GLU A 53 -23.31 -14.40 -60.15
C GLU A 53 -23.05 -13.24 -61.11
N PHE A 54 -22.40 -12.16 -60.64
CA PHE A 54 -21.98 -11.00 -61.45
C PHE A 54 -21.23 -11.40 -62.74
N LYS A 55 -20.30 -12.36 -62.65
CA LYS A 55 -19.56 -12.86 -63.82
C LYS A 55 -20.46 -13.49 -64.90
N LYS A 56 -21.65 -13.98 -64.55
CA LYS A 56 -22.61 -14.65 -65.45
C LYS A 56 -23.63 -13.72 -66.11
N LEU A 57 -23.78 -12.47 -65.67
CA LEU A 57 -24.75 -11.55 -66.28
C LEU A 57 -24.33 -11.11 -67.70
N GLU A 58 -25.28 -10.55 -68.45
CA GLU A 58 -25.05 -9.86 -69.72
C GLU A 58 -24.48 -8.44 -69.48
N GLU A 59 -23.81 -7.86 -70.48
CA GLU A 59 -23.01 -6.63 -70.30
C GLU A 59 -23.83 -5.41 -69.84
N ASP A 60 -25.03 -5.21 -70.38
CA ASP A 60 -25.92 -4.11 -69.97
C ASP A 60 -26.50 -4.28 -68.55
N SER A 61 -26.53 -5.51 -68.05
CA SER A 61 -26.91 -5.83 -66.66
C SER A 61 -25.72 -5.75 -65.70
N LYS A 62 -24.50 -6.08 -66.15
CA LYS A 62 -23.27 -5.88 -65.35
C LYS A 62 -23.10 -4.42 -64.94
N LEU A 63 -23.35 -3.47 -65.84
CA LEU A 63 -23.17 -2.04 -65.53
C LEU A 63 -24.01 -1.58 -64.32
N LYS A 64 -25.18 -2.20 -64.11
CA LYS A 64 -26.10 -1.93 -62.99
C LYS A 64 -25.62 -2.59 -61.69
N GLU A 65 -25.09 -3.82 -61.75
CA GLU A 65 -24.63 -4.61 -60.59
C GLU A 65 -23.20 -4.27 -60.08
N ILE A 66 -22.36 -3.59 -60.86
CA ILE A 66 -21.01 -3.16 -60.41
C ILE A 66 -21.07 -2.34 -59.12
N LYS A 67 -22.01 -1.39 -59.03
CA LYS A 67 -22.10 -0.45 -57.90
C LYS A 67 -22.57 -1.14 -56.59
N PRO A 68 -23.62 -2.00 -56.61
CA PRO A 68 -23.93 -2.89 -55.49
C PRO A 68 -22.76 -3.80 -55.09
N LEU A 69 -22.08 -4.45 -56.03
CA LEU A 69 -20.98 -5.36 -55.71
C LEU A 69 -19.78 -4.63 -55.09
N LEU A 70 -19.40 -3.47 -55.62
CA LEU A 70 -18.32 -2.65 -55.06
C LEU A 70 -18.65 -2.19 -53.63
N LYS A 71 -19.91 -1.86 -53.35
CA LYS A 71 -20.35 -1.54 -51.97
C LYS A 71 -20.19 -2.73 -51.03
N LEU A 72 -20.50 -3.96 -51.46
CA LEU A 72 -20.30 -5.16 -50.64
C LEU A 72 -18.81 -5.43 -50.35
N TYR A 73 -17.94 -5.20 -51.34
CA TYR A 73 -16.49 -5.25 -51.13
C TYR A 73 -16.00 -4.16 -50.17
N GLN A 74 -16.56 -2.94 -50.27
CA GLN A 74 -16.23 -1.85 -49.36
C GLN A 74 -16.64 -2.17 -47.92
N THR A 75 -17.88 -2.62 -47.69
CA THR A 75 -18.34 -2.99 -46.34
C THR A 75 -17.52 -4.12 -45.72
N GLU A 76 -17.06 -5.09 -46.52
CA GLU A 76 -16.16 -6.16 -46.04
C GLU A 76 -14.78 -5.63 -45.62
N ILE A 77 -14.24 -4.65 -46.34
CA ILE A 77 -12.96 -4.00 -46.00
C ILE A 77 -13.13 -3.14 -44.75
N ASP A 78 -14.25 -2.42 -44.63
CA ASP A 78 -14.54 -1.57 -43.48
C ASP A 78 -14.71 -2.41 -42.19
N THR A 79 -15.48 -3.52 -42.23
CA THR A 79 -15.64 -4.43 -41.07
C THR A 79 -14.35 -5.15 -40.69
N LEU A 80 -13.53 -5.58 -41.67
CA LEU A 80 -12.20 -6.13 -41.41
C LEU A 80 -11.27 -5.11 -40.73
N THR A 81 -11.35 -3.85 -41.16
CA THR A 81 -10.56 -2.73 -40.59
C THR A 81 -11.04 -2.38 -39.18
N GLU A 82 -12.36 -2.45 -38.92
CA GLU A 82 -12.94 -2.26 -37.60
C GLU A 82 -12.53 -3.37 -36.63
N ARG A 83 -12.62 -4.64 -37.05
CA ARG A 83 -12.14 -5.78 -36.25
C ARG A 83 -10.64 -5.66 -35.93
N ALA A 84 -9.83 -5.23 -36.89
CA ALA A 84 -8.40 -4.99 -36.65
C ALA A 84 -8.20 -3.93 -35.55
N LYS A 85 -8.85 -2.77 -35.65
CA LYS A 85 -8.81 -1.71 -34.63
C LYS A 85 -9.28 -2.17 -33.25
N LEU A 86 -10.35 -2.97 -33.17
CA LEU A 86 -10.83 -3.54 -31.91
C LEU A 86 -9.78 -4.50 -31.30
N SER A 87 -9.18 -5.36 -32.11
CA SER A 87 -8.13 -6.29 -31.64
C SER A 87 -6.83 -5.59 -31.22
N GLU A 88 -6.42 -4.55 -31.96
CA GLU A 88 -5.27 -3.70 -31.62
C GLU A 88 -5.55 -2.89 -30.35
N GLY A 89 -6.75 -2.31 -30.21
CA GLY A 89 -7.18 -1.58 -29.02
C GLY A 89 -7.19 -2.46 -27.77
N ALA A 90 -7.79 -3.65 -27.86
CA ALA A 90 -7.77 -4.63 -26.77
C ALA A 90 -6.33 -5.05 -26.40
N PHE A 91 -5.48 -5.32 -27.40
CA PHE A 91 -4.06 -5.63 -27.17
C PHE A 91 -3.32 -4.48 -26.48
N PHE A 92 -3.50 -3.23 -26.91
CA PHE A 92 -2.83 -2.08 -26.29
C PHE A 92 -3.34 -1.79 -24.87
N ASN A 93 -4.61 -2.06 -24.57
CA ASN A 93 -5.15 -1.95 -23.21
C ASN A 93 -4.47 -2.97 -22.27
N VAL A 94 -4.35 -4.23 -22.69
CA VAL A 94 -3.63 -5.27 -21.92
C VAL A 94 -2.15 -4.95 -21.81
N TYR A 95 -1.51 -4.59 -22.93
CA TYR A 95 -0.09 -4.28 -22.95
C TYR A 95 0.24 -3.10 -22.03
N ARG A 96 -0.58 -2.04 -22.06
CA ARG A 96 -0.41 -0.89 -21.17
C ARG A 96 -0.53 -1.31 -19.71
N ALA A 97 -1.61 -2.00 -19.34
CA ALA A 97 -1.81 -2.51 -17.99
C ALA A 97 -0.59 -3.33 -17.53
N ILE A 98 -0.15 -4.31 -18.33
CA ILE A 98 0.98 -5.19 -18.02
C ILE A 98 2.33 -4.44 -17.98
N SER A 99 2.54 -3.46 -18.85
CA SER A 99 3.81 -2.72 -18.97
C SER A 99 4.13 -1.82 -17.78
N GLU A 100 3.12 -1.43 -17.02
CA GLU A 100 3.24 -0.55 -15.85
C GLU A 100 3.47 -1.35 -14.54
N LEU A 101 3.33 -2.69 -14.54
CA LEU A 101 3.56 -3.51 -13.34
C LEU A 101 5.04 -3.90 -13.15
N PRO A 102 5.53 -3.93 -11.89
CA PRO A 102 6.81 -4.54 -11.55
C PRO A 102 6.74 -6.08 -11.61
N ASP A 103 7.87 -6.68 -11.99
CA ASP A 103 8.06 -8.15 -12.07
C ASP A 103 7.62 -8.84 -10.77
N PRO A 104 6.69 -9.83 -10.81
CA PRO A 104 6.23 -10.52 -9.62
C PRO A 104 7.25 -11.54 -9.09
N LYS A 105 8.20 -11.99 -9.90
CA LYS A 105 9.18 -13.01 -9.50
C LYS A 105 9.99 -12.62 -8.25
N PRO A 106 10.68 -11.46 -8.16
CA PRO A 106 11.42 -11.08 -6.96
C PRO A 106 10.53 -10.88 -5.73
N LEU A 107 9.27 -10.48 -5.92
CA LEU A 107 8.30 -10.35 -4.81
C LEU A 107 7.94 -11.74 -4.24
N LEU A 108 7.73 -12.72 -5.13
CA LEU A 108 7.44 -14.10 -4.76
C LEU A 108 8.66 -14.77 -4.11
N GLU A 109 9.87 -14.57 -4.64
CA GLU A 109 11.12 -15.08 -4.03
C GLU A 109 11.32 -14.52 -2.61
N VAL A 110 11.20 -13.20 -2.41
CA VAL A 110 11.28 -12.59 -1.07
C VAL A 110 10.16 -13.06 -0.14
N SER A 111 8.95 -13.28 -0.67
CA SER A 111 7.84 -13.83 0.14
C SER A 111 8.12 -15.27 0.58
N LEU A 112 8.68 -16.11 -0.32
CA LEU A 112 9.06 -17.47 -0.03
C LEU A 112 10.18 -17.53 1.02
N ASP A 113 11.22 -16.71 0.85
CA ASP A 113 12.31 -16.59 1.83
C ASP A 113 11.78 -16.15 3.20
N SER A 114 10.85 -15.19 3.27
CA SER A 114 10.25 -14.78 4.55
C SER A 114 9.39 -15.86 5.20
N VAL A 115 8.71 -16.71 4.41
CA VAL A 115 7.98 -17.88 4.92
C VAL A 115 8.95 -18.97 5.41
N LEU A 116 10.04 -19.21 4.70
CA LEU A 116 11.08 -20.17 5.12
C LEU A 116 11.76 -19.72 6.41
N VAL A 117 12.14 -18.44 6.52
CA VAL A 117 12.69 -17.85 7.74
C VAL A 117 11.68 -17.90 8.89
N ALA A 118 10.38 -17.68 8.63
CA ALA A 118 9.35 -17.83 9.67
C ALA A 118 9.24 -19.28 10.16
N GLN A 119 9.31 -20.27 9.27
CA GLN A 119 9.32 -21.70 9.64
C GLN A 119 10.58 -22.08 10.43
N GLU A 120 11.75 -21.58 10.03
CA GLU A 120 13.02 -21.79 10.76
C GLU A 120 12.99 -21.15 12.15
N VAL A 121 12.47 -19.91 12.27
CA VAL A 121 12.28 -19.25 13.56
C VAL A 121 11.35 -20.05 14.48
N ASP A 122 10.28 -20.66 13.95
CA ASP A 122 9.37 -21.47 14.74
C ASP A 122 9.93 -22.87 15.09
N SER A 123 10.82 -23.46 14.28
CA SER A 123 11.57 -24.66 14.69
C SER A 123 12.60 -24.33 15.77
N LEU A 124 13.37 -23.25 15.61
CA LEU A 124 14.35 -22.79 16.60
C LEU A 124 13.72 -22.34 17.94
N LYS A 125 12.48 -21.83 17.92
CA LYS A 125 11.69 -21.60 19.15
C LYS A 125 11.35 -22.90 19.86
N LYS A 126 10.84 -23.90 19.15
CA LYS A 126 10.52 -25.22 19.72
C LYS A 126 11.77 -25.92 20.26
N GLU A 127 12.89 -25.82 19.55
CA GLU A 127 14.18 -26.32 20.04
C GLU A 127 14.64 -25.57 21.29
N ASN A 128 14.49 -24.24 21.34
CA ASN A 128 14.75 -23.46 22.56
C ASN A 128 13.84 -23.83 23.74
N GLU A 129 12.57 -24.14 23.50
CA GLU A 129 11.64 -24.61 24.53
C GLU A 129 12.07 -26.00 25.04
N ASN A 130 12.35 -26.95 24.14
CA ASN A 130 12.87 -28.27 24.49
C ASN A 130 14.19 -28.19 25.28
N LEU A 131 15.15 -27.37 24.85
CA LEU A 131 16.43 -27.17 25.54
C LEU A 131 16.26 -26.50 26.91
N ARG A 132 15.28 -25.61 27.07
CA ARG A 132 14.94 -25.04 28.39
C ARG A 132 14.31 -26.08 29.31
N ASP A 133 13.42 -26.92 28.79
CA ASP A 133 12.82 -28.02 29.54
C ASP A 133 13.84 -29.09 29.95
N GLU A 134 14.84 -29.37 29.10
CA GLU A 134 15.99 -30.21 29.46
C GLU A 134 16.86 -29.56 30.53
N LEU A 135 17.19 -28.27 30.38
CA LEU A 135 17.99 -27.54 31.37
C LEU A 135 17.30 -27.45 32.73
N LEU A 136 15.96 -27.31 32.77
CA LEU A 136 15.16 -27.42 33.99
C LEU A 136 15.27 -28.81 34.62
N LYS A 137 15.14 -29.89 33.84
CA LYS A 137 15.32 -31.28 34.34
C LYS A 137 16.74 -31.50 34.89
N TYR A 138 17.78 -30.92 34.28
CA TYR A 138 19.15 -30.98 34.80
C TYR A 138 19.32 -30.18 36.09
N ALA A 139 18.68 -29.02 36.22
CA ALA A 139 18.69 -28.25 37.47
C ALA A 139 18.00 -29.00 38.61
N ASP A 140 16.84 -29.63 38.34
CA ASP A 140 16.14 -30.49 39.30
C ASP A 140 16.97 -31.73 39.67
N TYR A 141 17.69 -32.32 38.71
CA TYR A 141 18.59 -33.45 38.96
C TYR A 141 19.76 -33.07 39.89
N GLU A 142 20.42 -31.93 39.67
CA GLU A 142 21.53 -31.49 40.53
C GLU A 142 21.03 -31.10 41.94
N GLN A 143 19.82 -30.52 42.06
CA GLN A 143 19.18 -30.32 43.36
C GLN A 143 18.86 -31.65 44.07
N LEU A 144 18.36 -32.66 43.34
CA LEU A 144 18.08 -33.98 43.90
C LEU A 144 19.37 -34.68 44.35
N LYS A 145 20.45 -34.54 43.57
CA LYS A 145 21.79 -35.06 43.89
C LYS A 145 22.40 -34.37 45.11
N GLN A 146 22.26 -33.05 45.26
CA GLN A 146 22.68 -32.34 46.48
C GLN A 146 21.87 -32.77 47.71
N ARG A 147 20.55 -32.99 47.56
CA ARG A 147 19.71 -33.53 48.66
C ARG A 147 20.11 -34.95 49.05
N LEU A 148 20.43 -35.80 48.07
CA LEU A 148 20.94 -37.15 48.31
C LEU A 148 22.28 -37.10 49.06
N LEU A 149 23.23 -36.30 48.58
CA LEU A 149 24.55 -36.15 49.21
C LEU A 149 24.44 -35.66 50.66
N ARG A 150 23.64 -34.62 50.94
CA ARG A 150 23.39 -34.16 52.32
C ARG A 150 22.75 -35.24 53.20
N SER A 151 21.86 -36.06 52.64
CA SER A 151 21.25 -37.19 53.37
C SER A 151 22.28 -38.30 53.67
N GLU A 152 23.19 -38.58 52.73
CA GLU A 152 24.30 -39.51 52.96
C GLU A 152 25.30 -38.98 54.00
N GLU A 153 25.69 -37.70 53.91
CA GLU A 153 26.55 -37.02 54.90
C GLU A 153 25.95 -37.06 56.31
N GLN A 154 24.66 -36.72 56.45
CA GLN A 154 23.93 -36.82 57.73
C GLN A 154 23.86 -38.26 58.26
N ASN A 155 23.64 -39.26 57.39
CA ASN A 155 23.64 -40.66 57.77
C ASN A 155 25.03 -41.13 58.23
N VAL A 156 26.10 -40.72 57.54
CA VAL A 156 27.49 -41.00 57.92
C VAL A 156 27.85 -40.34 59.24
N GLU A 157 27.45 -39.09 59.47
CA GLU A 157 27.67 -38.38 60.72
C GLU A 157 26.91 -39.04 61.89
N GLN A 158 25.65 -39.43 61.69
CA GLN A 158 24.89 -40.20 62.68
C GLN A 158 25.53 -41.56 62.99
N LEU A 159 26.08 -42.25 61.99
CA LEU A 159 26.82 -43.50 62.16
C LEU A 159 28.11 -43.28 62.97
N ASN A 160 28.87 -42.23 62.64
CA ASN A 160 30.13 -41.88 63.30
C ASN A 160 29.89 -41.45 64.76
N ASN A 161 28.83 -40.70 65.03
CA ASN A 161 28.43 -40.34 66.39
C ASN A 161 27.97 -41.57 67.20
N LYS A 162 27.22 -42.51 66.60
CA LYS A 162 26.88 -43.80 67.23
C LYS A 162 28.13 -44.65 67.51
N LEU A 163 29.10 -44.66 66.59
CA LEU A 163 30.37 -45.36 66.75
C LEU A 163 31.16 -44.78 67.93
N LYS A 164 31.36 -43.44 67.97
CA LYS A 164 32.03 -42.74 69.07
C LYS A 164 31.37 -43.00 70.42
N LEU A 165 30.05 -42.92 70.51
CA LEU A 165 29.32 -43.24 71.75
C LEU A 165 29.57 -44.69 72.19
N LYS A 166 29.67 -45.64 71.26
CA LYS A 166 30.03 -47.03 71.57
C LYS A 166 31.50 -47.22 71.92
N GLU A 167 32.42 -46.46 71.33
CA GLU A 167 33.83 -46.43 71.73
C GLU A 167 34.00 -45.86 73.13
N GLU A 168 33.29 -44.78 73.48
CA GLU A 168 33.28 -44.19 74.83
C GLU A 168 32.64 -45.12 75.87
N GLU A 169 31.54 -45.79 75.55
CA GLU A 169 30.90 -46.81 76.40
C GLU A 169 31.85 -47.98 76.68
N LEU A 170 32.47 -48.55 75.63
CA LEU A 170 33.45 -49.63 75.76
C LEU A 170 34.69 -49.18 76.53
N LYS A 171 35.19 -47.96 76.29
CA LYS A 171 36.33 -47.41 77.02
C LYS A 171 36.00 -47.23 78.51
N GLY A 172 34.78 -46.78 78.83
CA GLY A 172 34.27 -46.72 80.20
C GLY A 172 34.25 -48.10 80.87
N GLU A 173 33.73 -49.13 80.19
CA GLU A 173 33.79 -50.51 80.70
C GLU A 173 35.23 -51.02 80.91
N PHE A 174 36.17 -50.65 80.04
CA PHE A 174 37.57 -51.03 80.19
C PHE A 174 38.23 -50.32 81.37
N GLU A 175 38.04 -49.00 81.52
CA GLU A 175 38.55 -48.22 82.66
C GLU A 175 37.95 -48.72 84.00
N GLU A 176 36.66 -49.08 84.04
CA GLU A 176 36.04 -49.67 85.23
C GLU A 176 36.61 -51.07 85.54
N LYS A 177 36.83 -51.92 84.53
CA LYS A 177 37.48 -53.23 84.72
C LYS A 177 38.92 -53.07 85.20
N GLU A 178 39.68 -52.14 84.64
CA GLU A 178 41.07 -51.85 85.03
C GLU A 178 41.15 -51.35 86.48
N SER A 179 40.28 -50.42 86.88
CA SER A 179 40.17 -49.97 88.28
C SER A 179 39.82 -51.12 89.23
N ASN A 180 38.87 -51.99 88.87
CA ASN A 180 38.52 -53.17 89.65
C ASN A 180 39.67 -54.20 89.75
N TRP A 181 40.51 -54.34 88.73
CA TRP A 181 41.69 -55.19 88.80
C TRP A 181 42.78 -54.58 89.69
N ASN A 182 43.02 -53.27 89.57
CA ASN A 182 43.98 -52.53 90.39
C ASN A 182 43.57 -52.53 91.88
N GLU A 183 42.28 -52.34 92.21
CA GLU A 183 41.79 -52.47 93.59
C GLU A 183 41.98 -53.89 94.15
N LYS A 184 41.77 -54.93 93.34
CA LYS A 184 42.06 -56.32 93.73
C LYS A 184 43.56 -56.52 93.96
N GLU A 185 44.41 -56.01 93.07
CA GLU A 185 45.87 -56.07 93.21
C GLU A 185 46.33 -55.37 94.49
N ILE A 186 45.86 -54.15 94.76
CA ILE A 186 46.12 -53.41 96.01
C ILE A 186 45.63 -54.19 97.23
N ASN A 187 44.46 -54.83 97.17
CA ASN A 187 43.94 -55.62 98.28
C ASN A 187 44.73 -56.92 98.50
N TYR A 188 45.17 -57.60 97.44
CA TYR A 188 46.08 -58.75 97.57
C TYR A 188 47.46 -58.31 98.08
N GLN A 189 47.98 -57.17 97.64
CA GLN A 189 49.23 -56.61 98.16
C GLN A 189 49.11 -56.27 99.65
N LYS A 190 48.02 -55.64 100.09
CA LYS A 190 47.75 -55.42 101.53
C LYS A 190 47.66 -56.73 102.31
N GLN A 191 47.06 -57.79 101.74
CA GLN A 191 47.04 -59.11 102.37
C GLN A 191 48.44 -59.69 102.49
N ILE A 192 49.25 -59.64 101.42
CA ILE A 192 50.66 -60.04 101.43
C ILE A 192 51.45 -59.27 102.48
N ASP A 193 51.35 -57.94 102.52
CA ASP A 193 52.00 -57.09 103.51
C ASP A 193 51.55 -57.42 104.95
N SER A 194 50.27 -57.78 105.15
CA SER A 194 49.75 -58.21 106.45
C SER A 194 50.30 -59.57 106.88
N PHE A 195 50.41 -60.53 105.95
CA PHE A 195 51.05 -61.83 106.21
C PHE A 195 52.57 -61.69 106.42
N GLN A 196 53.24 -60.78 105.70
CA GLN A 196 54.65 -60.46 105.93
C GLN A 196 54.86 -59.85 107.32
N LYS A 197 53.99 -58.92 107.75
CA LYS A 197 54.01 -58.38 109.12
C LYS A 197 53.78 -59.49 110.15
N GLN A 198 52.77 -60.33 109.98
CA GLN A 198 52.55 -61.49 110.87
C GLN A 198 53.76 -62.44 110.91
N ILE A 199 54.48 -62.66 109.80
CA ILE A 199 55.73 -63.44 109.79
C ILE A 199 56.87 -62.73 110.52
N ILE A 200 56.97 -61.40 110.42
CA ILE A 200 57.95 -60.61 111.17
C ILE A 200 57.61 -60.61 112.65
N ASP A 201 56.35 -60.39 113.02
CA ASP A 201 55.85 -60.40 114.40
C ASP A 201 56.01 -61.79 115.03
N LEU A 202 55.75 -62.88 114.29
CA LEU A 202 56.03 -64.24 114.77
C LEU A 202 57.53 -64.53 114.88
N LYS A 203 58.38 -63.97 114.02
CA LYS A 203 59.84 -64.10 114.14
C LYS A 203 60.38 -63.33 115.33
N THR A 204 59.97 -62.09 115.52
CA THR A 204 60.39 -61.26 116.67
C THR A 204 59.77 -61.77 117.96
N GLN A 205 58.55 -62.31 117.95
CA GLN A 205 57.98 -63.03 119.08
C GLN A 205 58.79 -64.29 119.41
N ASN A 206 59.18 -65.11 118.43
CA ASN A 206 59.99 -66.29 118.68
C ASN A 206 61.43 -65.94 119.15
N GLU A 207 61.98 -64.81 118.68
CA GLU A 207 63.24 -64.23 119.18
C GLU A 207 63.10 -63.70 120.61
N VAL A 208 62.01 -62.98 120.93
CA VAL A 208 61.68 -62.48 122.28
C VAL A 208 61.34 -63.61 123.24
N ASP A 209 60.66 -64.66 122.79
CA ASP A 209 60.37 -65.87 123.57
C ASP A 209 61.66 -66.68 123.78
N GLY A 210 62.56 -66.73 122.80
CA GLY A 210 63.92 -67.25 122.96
C GLY A 210 64.75 -66.47 124.00
N LEU A 211 64.66 -65.14 123.99
CA LEU A 211 65.30 -64.27 124.98
C LEU A 211 64.64 -64.35 126.38
N ARG A 212 63.33 -64.53 126.46
CA ARG A 212 62.57 -64.79 127.70
C ARG A 212 62.84 -66.17 128.29
N LEU A 213 63.05 -67.17 127.44
CA LEU A 213 63.52 -68.50 127.86
C LEU A 213 64.98 -68.48 128.36
N GLN A 214 65.76 -67.45 127.99
CA GLN A 214 67.13 -67.26 128.45
C GLN A 214 67.23 -66.38 129.73
N ASN A 215 66.27 -65.48 129.98
CA ASN A 215 66.22 -64.61 131.15
C ASN A 215 65.00 -64.89 132.04
N GLN A 216 65.16 -65.86 132.95
CA GLN A 216 64.34 -66.08 134.15
C GLN A 216 62.83 -66.31 133.91
N ALA A 217 62.37 -67.56 133.89
CA ALA A 217 61.95 -68.25 135.12
C ALA A 217 61.12 -67.36 136.08
N SER A 218 59.79 -67.56 136.04
CA SER A 218 58.77 -67.14 137.03
C SER A 218 58.61 -65.65 137.36
N ILE A 219 57.42 -65.11 137.09
CA ILE A 219 56.52 -64.47 138.07
C ILE A 219 55.11 -64.29 137.45
N ASP A 220 54.07 -64.59 138.24
CA ASP A 220 52.64 -64.43 137.93
C ASP A 220 52.14 -63.01 138.28
N PHE A 221 50.85 -62.76 138.01
CA PHE A 221 50.02 -61.57 138.31
C PHE A 221 50.20 -60.36 137.35
N ASP A 222 49.16 -59.59 137.02
CA ASP A 222 47.80 -59.54 137.60
C ASP A 222 46.69 -59.29 136.56
N ASP A 223 45.48 -59.79 136.83
CA ASP A 223 44.26 -59.61 136.03
C ASP A 223 43.35 -58.54 136.66
N SER A 224 43.54 -57.27 136.27
CA SER A 224 42.55 -56.22 136.51
C SER A 224 42.77 -54.99 135.65
N GLY A 225 41.83 -54.72 134.73
CA GLY A 225 41.85 -53.51 133.90
C GLY A 225 40.98 -53.52 132.64
N ASN A 226 40.20 -54.58 132.41
CA ASN A 226 39.51 -54.84 131.13
C ASN A 226 38.06 -54.31 131.01
N SER A 227 37.54 -53.56 132.00
CA SER A 227 36.18 -52.98 131.90
C SER A 227 36.18 -51.59 131.25
N VAL A 228 36.90 -50.63 131.83
CA VAL A 228 36.94 -49.23 131.34
C VAL A 228 37.52 -49.16 129.92
N LYS A 229 38.57 -49.95 129.63
CA LYS A 229 39.15 -50.03 128.28
C LYS A 229 38.21 -50.65 127.25
N ASN A 230 37.29 -51.54 127.66
CA ASN A 230 36.29 -52.09 126.74
C ASN A 230 35.19 -51.07 126.44
N GLU A 231 34.74 -50.30 127.42
CA GLU A 231 33.77 -49.21 127.20
C GLU A 231 34.38 -48.08 126.34
N ASP A 232 35.62 -47.68 126.59
CA ASP A 232 36.36 -46.73 125.75
C ASP A 232 36.59 -47.29 124.33
N LEU A 233 36.95 -48.57 124.18
CA LEU A 233 37.08 -49.22 122.87
C LEU A 233 35.75 -49.36 122.15
N GLU A 234 34.65 -49.63 122.84
CA GLU A 234 33.31 -49.70 122.25
C GLU A 234 32.81 -48.31 121.84
N PHE A 235 33.11 -47.27 122.62
CA PHE A 235 32.88 -45.88 122.24
C PHE A 235 33.70 -45.50 121.00
N ILE A 236 35.01 -45.75 120.98
CA ILE A 236 35.89 -45.50 119.83
C ILE A 236 35.43 -46.30 118.62
N LYS A 237 35.01 -47.56 118.79
CA LYS A 237 34.50 -48.39 117.69
C LYS A 237 33.20 -47.80 117.12
N ARG A 238 32.29 -47.33 117.96
CA ARG A 238 31.03 -46.69 117.55
C ARG A 238 31.25 -45.32 116.90
N GLU A 239 32.22 -44.55 117.38
CA GLU A 239 32.66 -43.31 116.76
C GLU A 239 33.30 -43.58 115.39
N ASN A 240 34.16 -44.60 115.29
CA ASN A 240 34.77 -45.03 114.04
C ASN A 240 33.72 -45.57 113.04
N GLU A 241 32.76 -46.38 113.47
CA GLU A 241 31.63 -46.83 112.64
C GLU A 241 30.79 -45.63 112.12
N ASN A 242 30.51 -44.63 112.97
CA ASN A 242 29.83 -43.40 112.56
C ASN A 242 30.67 -42.56 111.58
N VAL A 243 31.98 -42.43 111.80
CA VAL A 243 32.91 -41.76 110.87
C VAL A 243 32.99 -42.52 109.55
N HIS A 244 32.97 -43.85 109.55
CA HIS A 244 33.02 -44.68 108.36
C HIS A 244 31.72 -44.62 107.55
N LEU A 245 30.56 -44.57 108.22
CA LEU A 245 29.25 -44.29 107.60
C LEU A 245 29.21 -42.90 106.99
N ARG A 246 29.75 -41.89 107.69
CA ARG A 246 29.85 -40.52 107.19
C ARG A 246 30.81 -40.42 106.01
N ASN A 247 31.95 -41.11 106.02
CA ASN A 247 32.85 -41.20 104.88
C ASN A 247 32.19 -41.87 103.70
N LEU A 248 31.50 -43.00 103.86
CA LEU A 248 30.77 -43.67 102.78
C LEU A 248 29.69 -42.76 102.16
N GLN A 249 28.97 -42.00 102.99
CA GLN A 249 28.01 -40.99 102.51
C GLN A 249 28.69 -39.82 101.79
N LEU A 250 29.85 -39.35 102.26
CA LEU A 250 30.62 -38.28 101.60
C LEU A 250 31.28 -38.76 100.31
N GLU A 251 31.78 -39.98 100.25
CA GLU A 251 32.30 -40.63 99.05
C GLU A 251 31.20 -40.82 98.02
N LYS A 252 30.06 -41.37 98.40
CA LYS A 252 28.89 -41.47 97.51
C LYS A 252 28.46 -40.09 96.99
N ARG A 253 28.36 -39.09 97.88
CA ARG A 253 28.01 -37.72 97.49
C ARG A 253 29.08 -37.09 96.58
N ASN A 254 30.36 -37.37 96.79
CA ASN A 254 31.45 -36.91 95.92
C ASN A 254 31.45 -37.64 94.57
N GLN A 255 31.10 -38.93 94.52
CA GLN A 255 30.91 -39.69 93.28
C GLN A 255 29.71 -39.16 92.50
N ASP A 256 28.58 -38.89 93.16
CA ASP A 256 27.38 -38.35 92.53
C ASP A 256 27.62 -36.90 92.05
N LEU A 257 28.25 -36.05 92.87
CA LEU A 257 28.70 -34.70 92.45
C LEU A 257 29.76 -34.77 91.33
N SER A 258 30.61 -35.81 91.29
CA SER A 258 31.58 -36.00 90.20
C SER A 258 30.93 -36.50 88.92
N LYS A 259 29.83 -37.26 89.00
CA LYS A 259 29.01 -37.64 87.85
C LYS A 259 28.25 -36.43 87.32
N GLU A 260 27.59 -35.65 88.18
CA GLU A 260 26.97 -34.38 87.81
C GLU A 260 27.98 -33.40 87.21
N LEU A 261 29.16 -33.23 87.84
CA LEU A 261 30.24 -32.41 87.29
C LEU A 261 30.81 -32.97 85.99
N LYS A 262 30.86 -34.29 85.76
CA LYS A 262 31.23 -34.88 84.46
C LYS A 262 30.14 -34.68 83.41
N ILE A 263 28.86 -34.71 83.77
CA ILE A 263 27.75 -34.43 82.85
C ILE A 263 27.71 -32.94 82.48
N ILE A 264 28.00 -32.04 83.44
CA ILE A 264 28.07 -30.59 83.23
C ILE A 264 29.38 -30.16 82.55
N LYS A 265 30.51 -30.86 82.76
CA LYS A 265 31.79 -30.62 82.06
C LYS A 265 31.91 -31.34 80.73
N SER A 266 31.25 -32.48 80.53
CA SER A 266 31.09 -33.00 79.19
C SER A 266 30.25 -31.97 78.43
N ASP A 267 30.67 -31.60 77.23
CA ASP A 267 29.93 -30.64 76.42
C ASP A 267 28.53 -31.17 76.01
N SER A 268 28.02 -32.27 76.55
CA SER A 268 26.70 -32.86 76.24
C SER A 268 25.59 -31.81 76.20
N ALA A 269 25.41 -31.03 77.28
CA ALA A 269 24.38 -30.01 77.35
C ALA A 269 24.63 -28.83 76.38
N GLN A 270 25.89 -28.45 76.15
CA GLN A 270 26.23 -27.39 75.19
C GLN A 270 26.06 -27.88 73.74
N LYS A 271 26.42 -29.13 73.44
CA LYS A 271 26.26 -29.79 72.14
C LYS A 271 24.81 -30.06 71.81
N GLU A 272 23.95 -30.41 72.76
CA GLU A 272 22.50 -30.48 72.53
C GLU A 272 21.93 -29.11 72.15
N VAL A 273 22.28 -28.05 72.88
CA VAL A 273 21.85 -26.68 72.56
C VAL A 273 22.44 -26.22 71.22
N GLN A 274 23.70 -26.55 70.93
CA GLN A 274 24.38 -26.21 69.68
C GLN A 274 23.76 -26.95 68.49
N TYR A 275 23.48 -28.25 68.62
CA TYR A 275 22.80 -29.05 67.61
C TYR A 275 21.35 -28.61 67.39
N ALA A 276 20.62 -28.24 68.44
CA ALA A 276 19.29 -27.67 68.33
C ALA A 276 19.31 -26.30 67.61
N ASN A 277 20.28 -25.45 67.92
CA ASN A 277 20.48 -24.18 67.24
C ASN A 277 20.91 -24.38 65.78
N GLU A 278 21.80 -25.31 65.49
CA GLU A 278 22.30 -25.60 64.13
C GLU A 278 21.22 -26.28 63.27
N SER A 279 20.41 -27.17 63.84
CA SER A 279 19.20 -27.69 63.20
C SER A 279 18.22 -26.56 62.86
N LYS A 280 18.03 -25.61 63.78
CA LYS A 280 17.15 -24.45 63.57
C LYS A 280 17.72 -23.44 62.56
N ILE A 281 19.03 -23.24 62.52
CA ILE A 281 19.72 -22.45 61.49
C ILE A 281 19.54 -23.12 60.13
N ASN A 282 19.79 -24.42 60.00
CA ASN A 282 19.57 -25.17 58.76
C ASN A 282 18.09 -25.11 58.29
N GLN A 283 17.13 -25.17 59.21
CA GLN A 283 15.71 -24.95 58.90
C GLN A 283 15.47 -23.54 58.36
N LEU A 284 15.93 -22.50 59.06
CA LEU A 284 15.77 -21.10 58.65
C LEU A 284 16.51 -20.76 57.34
N GLU A 285 17.66 -21.38 57.08
CA GLU A 285 18.38 -21.27 55.80
C GLU A 285 17.62 -21.96 54.67
N SER A 286 17.05 -23.14 54.91
CA SER A 286 16.20 -23.82 53.93
C SER A 286 14.91 -23.03 53.65
N GLU A 287 14.30 -22.44 54.67
CA GLU A 287 13.14 -21.57 54.56
C GLU A 287 13.50 -20.32 53.75
N ASN A 288 14.59 -19.62 54.09
CA ASN A 288 15.09 -18.49 53.30
C ASN A 288 15.37 -18.86 51.85
N ALA A 289 16.01 -20.00 51.58
CA ALA A 289 16.25 -20.47 50.21
C ALA A 289 14.94 -20.68 49.43
N THR A 290 13.91 -21.26 50.06
CA THR A 290 12.59 -21.41 49.42
C THR A 290 11.84 -20.09 49.26
N LEU A 291 11.98 -19.15 50.21
CA LEU A 291 11.39 -17.81 50.13
C LEU A 291 12.06 -16.98 49.02
N VAL A 292 13.39 -17.03 48.89
CA VAL A 292 14.14 -16.41 47.79
C VAL A 292 13.74 -17.01 46.44
N ALA A 293 13.69 -18.33 46.31
CA ALA A 293 13.25 -18.99 45.07
C ALA A 293 11.80 -18.61 44.70
N LYS A 294 10.91 -18.47 45.69
CA LYS A 294 9.53 -17.99 45.48
C LYS A 294 9.48 -16.50 45.09
N LEU A 295 10.33 -15.66 45.68
CA LEU A 295 10.44 -14.24 45.38
C LEU A 295 10.98 -14.03 43.95
N ASP A 296 11.99 -14.80 43.53
CA ASP A 296 12.50 -14.81 42.16
C ASP A 296 11.44 -15.28 41.15
N TYR A 297 10.70 -16.34 41.49
CA TYR A 297 9.59 -16.83 40.65
C TYR A 297 8.49 -15.76 40.49
N GLU A 298 8.04 -15.15 41.59
CA GLU A 298 7.04 -14.09 41.53
C GLU A 298 7.58 -12.83 40.83
N SER A 299 8.86 -12.50 40.99
CA SER A 299 9.49 -11.37 40.28
C SER A 299 9.53 -11.60 38.77
N ARG A 300 9.88 -12.80 38.30
CA ARG A 300 9.83 -13.17 36.86
C ARG A 300 8.39 -13.26 36.34
N SER A 301 7.46 -13.79 37.14
CA SER A 301 6.02 -13.82 36.84
C SER A 301 5.46 -12.40 36.70
N PHE A 302 5.86 -11.49 37.59
CA PHE A 302 5.50 -10.09 37.55
C PHE A 302 6.14 -9.38 36.34
N GLU A 303 7.43 -9.59 36.07
CA GLU A 303 8.12 -9.00 34.92
C GLU A 303 7.51 -9.45 33.58
N THR A 304 7.18 -10.73 33.43
CA THR A 304 6.49 -11.22 32.22
C THR A 304 5.06 -10.66 32.09
N LYS A 305 4.33 -10.46 33.19
CA LYS A 305 3.04 -9.74 33.19
C LYS A 305 3.22 -8.25 32.86
N GLN A 306 4.26 -7.60 33.38
CA GLN A 306 4.64 -6.21 33.09
C GLN A 306 4.97 -6.02 31.60
N GLN A 307 5.74 -6.95 31.02
CA GLN A 307 6.06 -6.95 29.59
C GLN A 307 4.82 -7.20 28.72
N LYS A 308 3.94 -8.15 29.08
CA LYS A 308 2.67 -8.37 28.36
C LYS A 308 1.73 -7.16 28.46
N SER A 309 1.68 -6.51 29.63
CA SER A 309 0.92 -5.28 29.80
C SER A 309 1.51 -4.13 28.98
N SER A 310 2.84 -3.98 28.94
CA SER A 310 3.48 -2.91 28.18
C SER A 310 3.36 -3.11 26.66
N THR A 311 3.37 -4.34 26.15
CA THR A 311 3.09 -4.61 24.71
C THR A 311 1.65 -4.29 24.35
N VAL A 312 0.67 -4.65 25.19
CA VAL A 312 -0.75 -4.31 24.99
C VAL A 312 -1.01 -2.80 25.11
N ILE A 313 -0.38 -2.10 26.06
CA ILE A 313 -0.43 -0.64 26.15
C ILE A 313 0.17 -0.01 24.88
N ASN A 314 1.24 -0.58 24.33
CA ASN A 314 1.88 -0.07 23.12
C ASN A 314 1.09 -0.39 21.84
N SER A 315 0.30 -1.48 21.78
CA SER A 315 -0.66 -1.68 20.69
C SER A 315 -1.80 -0.68 20.78
N TYR A 316 -2.46 -0.54 21.94
CA TYR A 316 -3.55 0.44 22.10
C TYR A 316 -3.11 1.88 21.84
N LYS A 317 -1.87 2.27 22.18
CA LYS A 317 -1.31 3.58 21.77
C LYS A 317 -1.23 3.75 20.26
N ARG A 318 -0.78 2.72 19.52
CA ARG A 318 -0.75 2.74 18.04
C ARG A 318 -2.15 2.82 17.45
N ASP A 319 -3.10 2.08 18.02
CA ASP A 319 -4.50 2.07 17.57
C ASP A 319 -5.14 3.46 17.81
N ILE A 320 -4.86 4.08 18.98
CA ILE A 320 -5.27 5.46 19.29
C ILE A 320 -4.62 6.46 18.33
N ASP A 321 -3.33 6.31 17.99
CA ASP A 321 -2.66 7.19 17.03
C ASP A 321 -3.22 7.03 15.61
N GLN A 322 -3.54 5.80 15.19
CA GLN A 322 -4.22 5.51 13.93
C GLN A 322 -5.61 6.14 13.90
N LEU A 323 -6.45 5.89 14.90
CA LEU A 323 -7.81 6.44 14.99
C LEU A 323 -7.79 7.98 15.07
N ASN A 324 -6.82 8.58 15.75
CA ASN A 324 -6.62 10.03 15.74
C ASN A 324 -6.23 10.56 14.35
N ASN A 325 -5.43 9.82 13.58
CA ASN A 325 -5.09 10.21 12.22
C ASN A 325 -6.27 10.01 11.25
N GLU A 326 -7.08 8.97 11.43
CA GLU A 326 -8.36 8.80 10.72
C GLU A 326 -9.35 9.92 11.06
N LEU A 327 -9.50 10.28 12.33
CA LEU A 327 -10.35 11.39 12.78
C LEU A 327 -9.85 12.72 12.21
N LYS A 328 -8.53 12.98 12.18
CA LYS A 328 -7.96 14.14 11.47
C LYS A 328 -8.29 14.11 9.98
N ASN A 329 -8.14 12.97 9.32
CA ASN A 329 -8.45 12.82 7.89
C ASN A 329 -9.95 13.02 7.60
N LEU A 330 -10.83 12.47 8.45
CA LEU A 330 -12.28 12.68 8.41
C LEU A 330 -12.63 14.15 8.67
N LYS A 331 -11.96 14.82 9.61
CA LYS A 331 -12.15 16.25 9.88
C LYS A 331 -11.65 17.15 8.73
N ILE A 332 -10.57 16.76 8.06
CA ILE A 332 -10.12 17.42 6.82
C ILE A 332 -11.14 17.22 5.70
N LYS A 333 -11.64 16.00 5.50
CA LYS A 333 -12.72 15.69 4.54
C LYS A 333 -13.99 16.49 4.84
N MET A 334 -14.45 16.49 6.09
CA MET A 334 -15.60 17.26 6.55
C MET A 334 -15.40 18.76 6.31
N ASN A 335 -14.21 19.29 6.58
CA ASN A 335 -13.88 20.68 6.25
C ASN A 335 -13.93 20.94 4.73
N SER A 336 -13.48 20.01 3.87
CA SER A 336 -13.60 20.14 2.41
C SER A 336 -15.03 19.98 1.87
N PHE A 337 -15.98 19.55 2.71
CA PHE A 337 -17.41 19.48 2.39
C PHE A 337 -18.22 20.63 3.01
N LYS A 338 -17.61 21.57 3.76
CA LYS A 338 -18.32 22.74 4.31
C LYS A 338 -18.92 23.61 3.21
N ASP A 339 -18.15 23.82 2.16
CA ASP A 339 -18.54 24.60 1.00
C ASP A 339 -19.69 23.92 0.20
N TYR A 340 -20.15 22.72 0.58
CA TYR A 340 -21.25 22.03 -0.10
C TYR A 340 -22.60 22.73 0.08
N ASP A 341 -22.89 23.28 1.27
CA ASP A 341 -24.14 24.02 1.48
C ASP A 341 -24.13 25.36 0.75
N ASP A 342 -22.97 26.03 0.69
CA ASP A 342 -22.76 27.24 -0.13
C ASP A 342 -22.89 26.91 -1.63
N LEU A 343 -22.27 25.84 -2.12
CA LEU A 343 -22.40 25.37 -3.51
C LEU A 343 -23.82 24.91 -3.84
N LYS A 344 -24.55 24.34 -2.86
CA LYS A 344 -25.96 23.97 -3.01
C LYS A 344 -26.84 25.22 -3.05
N HIS A 345 -26.52 26.26 -2.28
CA HIS A 345 -27.19 27.56 -2.35
C HIS A 345 -26.86 28.30 -3.65
N GLU A 346 -25.60 28.30 -4.09
CA GLU A 346 -25.19 28.85 -5.39
C GLU A 346 -25.84 28.06 -6.54
N LEU A 347 -25.91 26.74 -6.48
CA LEU A 347 -26.58 25.92 -7.48
C LEU A 347 -28.09 26.12 -7.46
N ASN A 348 -28.73 26.29 -6.30
CA ASN A 348 -30.15 26.60 -6.19
C ASN A 348 -30.47 28.02 -6.66
N THR A 349 -29.60 29.00 -6.41
CA THR A 349 -29.75 30.38 -6.93
C THR A 349 -29.45 30.45 -8.43
N LEU A 350 -28.46 29.71 -8.93
CA LEU A 350 -28.24 29.54 -10.38
C LEU A 350 -29.39 28.79 -11.03
N ARG A 351 -30.03 27.82 -10.35
CA ARG A 351 -31.27 27.17 -10.79
C ARG A 351 -32.40 28.20 -10.86
N THR A 352 -32.69 28.95 -9.80
CA THR A 352 -33.72 30.01 -9.82
C THR A 352 -33.35 31.20 -10.71
N ILE A 353 -32.11 31.40 -11.13
CA ILE A 353 -31.75 32.44 -12.11
C ILE A 353 -31.88 31.91 -13.55
N ALA A 354 -31.43 30.69 -13.81
CA ALA A 354 -31.40 30.07 -15.14
C ALA A 354 -32.76 29.55 -15.61
N PHE A 355 -33.57 29.00 -14.69
CA PHE A 355 -34.97 28.67 -14.96
C PHE A 355 -35.90 29.88 -14.70
N GLY A 356 -35.39 30.91 -14.01
CA GLY A 356 -36.23 31.88 -13.30
C GLY A 356 -36.79 31.22 -12.03
N SER A 357 -36.92 31.96 -10.93
CA SER A 357 -37.90 31.55 -9.94
C SER A 357 -39.23 31.48 -10.71
N ASN A 358 -39.87 30.36 -10.53
CA ASN A 358 -41.23 30.03 -10.92
C ASN A 358 -41.68 28.85 -10.02
N ASP A 359 -40.91 28.65 -8.92
CA ASP A 359 -40.95 27.66 -7.86
C ASP A 359 -41.07 28.50 -6.55
N ASP A 360 -42.02 29.43 -6.53
CA ASP A 360 -42.53 30.00 -5.30
C ASP A 360 -43.73 29.10 -4.91
N ASP A 361 -43.79 28.69 -3.64
CA ASP A 361 -44.80 27.84 -2.97
C ASP A 361 -44.75 26.29 -3.17
N GLN A 362 -44.99 25.59 -2.04
CA GLN A 362 -45.14 24.12 -1.81
C GLN A 362 -43.83 23.32 -1.62
N ASP A 363 -43.59 22.59 -0.51
CA ASP A 363 -44.47 22.19 0.61
C ASP A 363 -43.79 22.26 1.99
N ASP A 364 -44.56 22.63 3.01
CA ASP A 364 -44.34 22.20 4.39
C ASP A 364 -44.81 20.73 4.52
N GLN A 365 -44.02 19.88 5.20
CA GLN A 365 -44.57 18.73 5.92
C GLN A 365 -43.92 18.59 7.30
N ASP A 366 -44.77 18.63 8.32
CA ASP A 366 -44.41 18.57 9.72
C ASP A 366 -43.78 17.23 10.11
N GLN A 367 -42.70 17.28 10.90
CA GLN A 367 -42.46 16.33 11.98
C GLN A 367 -42.06 17.10 13.24
N ASP A 368 -42.98 17.10 14.20
CA ASP A 368 -42.86 17.71 15.53
C ASP A 368 -41.91 16.92 16.45
N GLN A 369 -41.22 17.66 17.35
CA GLN A 369 -40.80 17.28 18.72
C GLN A 369 -39.75 16.15 18.88
N ASP A 370 -38.61 16.28 19.57
CA ASP A 370 -37.93 17.34 20.38
C ASP A 370 -36.37 17.14 20.23
N ASP A 371 -35.39 17.80 20.89
CA ASP A 371 -35.37 18.73 22.04
C ASP A 371 -34.05 19.58 22.10
N GLU A 372 -33.98 20.49 23.07
CA GLU A 372 -32.82 21.14 23.75
C GLU A 372 -31.63 21.80 22.96
N GLU A 373 -31.73 23.13 22.89
CA GLU A 373 -30.77 24.12 23.46
C GLU A 373 -29.33 24.31 22.88
N LEU A 374 -29.12 25.39 22.08
CA LEU A 374 -28.49 26.67 22.49
C LEU A 374 -28.06 27.56 21.29
N GLY A 375 -28.42 28.86 21.32
CA GLY A 375 -27.52 29.94 20.87
C GLY A 375 -27.73 30.68 19.53
N ASP A 376 -28.36 31.85 19.61
CA ASP A 376 -28.09 33.12 18.88
C ASP A 376 -28.50 33.35 17.40
N GLU A 377 -29.57 34.16 17.26
CA GLU A 377 -29.84 35.22 16.25
C GLU A 377 -30.05 34.86 14.73
N PRO A 378 -30.80 35.70 13.96
CA PRO A 378 -31.83 35.16 13.08
C PRO A 378 -31.53 35.25 11.57
N ILE A 379 -31.59 34.11 10.88
CA ILE A 379 -31.60 34.08 9.41
C ILE A 379 -33.01 34.40 8.89
N LYS A 380 -33.26 35.69 8.66
CA LYS A 380 -34.46 36.18 7.98
C LYS A 380 -34.55 35.69 6.53
N SER A 381 -35.56 34.85 6.27
CA SER A 381 -36.35 34.82 5.02
C SER A 381 -35.56 34.90 3.69
N SER A 382 -34.95 33.80 3.28
CA SER A 382 -34.41 33.64 1.91
C SER A 382 -35.51 33.46 0.84
N SER A 383 -36.70 32.98 1.22
CA SER A 383 -37.88 32.89 0.35
C SER A 383 -38.32 34.26 -0.16
N SER A 384 -38.56 35.22 0.75
CA SER A 384 -38.99 36.59 0.42
C SER A 384 -38.12 37.31 -0.62
N GLY A 385 -36.85 36.93 -0.78
CA GLY A 385 -35.97 37.49 -1.81
C GLY A 385 -36.28 36.97 -3.22
N LEU A 386 -36.70 35.72 -3.36
CA LEU A 386 -36.99 35.08 -4.66
C LEU A 386 -38.32 35.57 -5.23
N ASP A 387 -39.39 35.59 -4.43
CA ASP A 387 -40.71 36.11 -4.80
C ASP A 387 -40.61 37.57 -5.27
N GLU A 388 -39.86 38.40 -4.53
CA GLU A 388 -39.65 39.80 -4.87
C GLU A 388 -38.87 39.96 -6.18
N ILE A 389 -37.85 39.13 -6.41
CA ILE A 389 -37.10 39.08 -7.67
C ILE A 389 -38.04 38.75 -8.84
N LEU A 390 -39.00 37.82 -8.67
CA LEU A 390 -39.95 37.45 -9.71
C LEU A 390 -41.03 38.45 -9.99
N VAL A 391 -41.71 38.91 -8.95
CA VAL A 391 -42.74 39.91 -9.11
C VAL A 391 -42.13 41.16 -9.75
N SER A 392 -40.85 41.46 -9.48
CA SER A 392 -40.11 42.49 -10.22
C SER A 392 -39.86 42.11 -11.69
N ARG A 393 -39.44 40.87 -12.00
CA ARG A 393 -39.10 40.43 -13.37
C ARG A 393 -40.32 40.31 -14.27
N ASN A 394 -41.43 39.78 -13.75
CA ASN A 394 -42.69 39.69 -14.47
C ASN A 394 -43.30 41.09 -14.71
N LYS A 395 -43.29 41.99 -13.70
CA LYS A 395 -43.64 43.41 -13.88
C LYS A 395 -42.73 44.12 -14.90
N LYS A 396 -41.43 43.82 -14.96
CA LYS A 396 -40.51 44.37 -15.98
C LYS A 396 -40.88 43.88 -17.39
N LEU A 397 -41.04 42.57 -17.58
CA LEU A 397 -41.39 41.98 -18.88
C LEU A 397 -42.75 42.46 -19.39
N THR A 398 -43.77 42.53 -18.53
CA THR A 398 -45.09 43.09 -18.90
C THR A 398 -45.01 44.57 -19.26
N ASN A 399 -44.22 45.37 -18.53
CA ASN A 399 -43.96 46.78 -18.84
C ASN A 399 -43.15 46.98 -20.14
N GLU A 400 -42.29 46.03 -20.51
CA GLU A 400 -41.59 46.06 -21.80
C GLU A 400 -42.53 45.68 -22.94
N ILE A 401 -43.34 44.63 -22.78
CA ILE A 401 -44.35 44.20 -23.77
C ILE A 401 -45.37 45.32 -24.03
N THR A 402 -45.86 46.03 -23.01
CA THR A 402 -46.77 47.17 -23.21
C THR A 402 -46.09 48.34 -23.94
N LYS A 403 -44.85 48.68 -23.60
CA LYS A 403 -44.05 49.69 -24.33
C LYS A 403 -43.76 49.30 -25.78
N PHE A 404 -43.51 48.02 -26.08
CA PHE A 404 -43.32 47.57 -27.46
C PHE A 404 -44.63 47.56 -28.24
N ARG A 405 -45.75 47.19 -27.62
CA ARG A 405 -47.09 47.28 -28.23
C ARG A 405 -47.46 48.73 -28.56
N SER A 406 -47.32 49.67 -27.63
CA SER A 406 -47.64 51.08 -27.90
C SER A 406 -46.76 51.68 -29.01
N LYS A 407 -45.45 51.40 -29.00
CA LYS A 407 -44.54 51.81 -30.09
C LYS A 407 -44.92 51.21 -31.44
N HIS A 408 -45.34 49.95 -31.46
CA HIS A 408 -45.76 49.28 -32.69
C HIS A 408 -47.08 49.87 -33.22
N GLU A 409 -48.03 50.19 -32.34
CA GLU A 409 -49.28 50.86 -32.66
C GLU A 409 -49.04 52.28 -33.19
N GLU A 410 -48.23 53.09 -32.51
CA GLU A 410 -47.78 54.41 -33.00
C GLU A 410 -47.10 54.35 -34.37
N LEU A 411 -46.26 53.34 -34.62
CA LEU A 411 -45.59 53.16 -35.91
C LEU A 411 -46.58 52.76 -37.00
N ASN A 412 -47.55 51.89 -36.69
CA ASN A 412 -48.63 51.54 -37.60
C ASN A 412 -49.52 52.74 -37.93
N GLU A 413 -49.88 53.58 -36.95
CA GLU A 413 -50.60 54.83 -37.19
C GLU A 413 -49.80 55.79 -38.08
N LYS A 414 -48.49 55.92 -37.85
CA LYS A 414 -47.59 56.72 -38.70
C LYS A 414 -47.55 56.17 -40.13
N ILE A 415 -47.48 54.86 -40.31
CA ILE A 415 -47.54 54.21 -41.63
C ILE A 415 -48.88 54.49 -42.32
N LEU A 416 -50.01 54.23 -41.66
CA LEU A 416 -51.35 54.48 -42.20
C LEU A 416 -51.57 55.96 -42.56
N ASN A 417 -51.06 56.89 -41.75
CA ASN A 417 -51.13 58.33 -42.05
C ASN A 417 -50.24 58.70 -43.25
N LEU A 418 -49.04 58.13 -43.37
CA LEU A 418 -48.17 58.33 -44.54
C LEU A 418 -48.78 57.73 -45.81
N GLU A 419 -49.39 56.55 -45.75
CA GLU A 419 -50.13 55.95 -46.86
C GLU A 419 -51.34 56.80 -47.26
N LYS A 420 -52.08 57.35 -46.30
CA LYS A 420 -53.20 58.26 -46.55
C LYS A 420 -52.76 59.58 -47.19
N LEU A 421 -51.62 60.14 -46.76
CA LEU A 421 -51.02 61.33 -47.35
C LEU A 421 -50.47 61.05 -48.76
N LEU A 422 -49.82 59.90 -48.96
CA LEU A 422 -49.34 59.44 -50.27
C LEU A 422 -50.51 59.27 -51.25
N ASN A 423 -51.60 58.62 -50.82
CA ASN A 423 -52.81 58.46 -51.63
C ASN A 423 -53.49 59.81 -51.94
N LYS A 424 -53.56 60.74 -50.98
CA LYS A 424 -54.05 62.10 -51.24
C LYS A 424 -53.17 62.83 -52.27
N SER A 425 -51.86 62.79 -52.11
CA SER A 425 -50.90 63.41 -53.03
C SER A 425 -51.00 62.78 -54.43
N ASN A 426 -51.08 61.45 -54.51
CA ASN A 426 -51.24 60.73 -55.78
C ASN A 426 -52.57 61.07 -56.47
N ASN A 427 -53.67 61.21 -55.70
CA ASN A 427 -54.96 61.66 -56.24
C ASN A 427 -54.94 63.12 -56.71
N GLU A 428 -54.19 64.00 -56.05
CA GLU A 428 -54.02 65.38 -56.52
C GLU A 428 -53.10 65.44 -57.74
N VAL A 429 -52.06 64.60 -57.83
CA VAL A 429 -51.23 64.45 -59.03
C VAL A 429 -52.06 63.90 -60.20
N THR A 430 -52.88 62.86 -60.01
CA THR A 430 -53.75 62.38 -61.10
C THR A 430 -54.81 63.40 -61.50
N ARG A 431 -55.35 64.17 -60.54
CA ARG A 431 -56.23 65.31 -60.82
C ARG A 431 -55.52 66.38 -61.64
N LEU A 432 -54.36 66.85 -61.22
CA LEU A 432 -53.56 67.86 -61.92
C LEU A 432 -53.12 67.38 -63.30
N VAL A 433 -52.73 66.11 -63.46
CA VAL A 433 -52.46 65.50 -64.78
C VAL A 433 -53.72 65.46 -65.63
N SER A 434 -54.89 65.09 -65.08
CA SER A 434 -56.14 65.10 -65.84
C SER A 434 -56.58 66.51 -66.25
N LEU A 435 -56.35 67.52 -65.38
CA LEU A 435 -56.65 68.92 -65.65
C LEU A 435 -55.66 69.52 -66.63
N ASN A 436 -54.37 69.20 -66.56
CA ASN A 436 -53.39 69.57 -67.58
C ASN A 436 -53.73 68.92 -68.91
N ASN A 437 -54.09 67.64 -68.95
CA ASN A 437 -54.55 67.00 -70.19
C ASN A 437 -55.82 67.68 -70.75
N GLN A 438 -56.75 68.12 -69.90
CA GLN A 438 -57.91 68.91 -70.32
C GLN A 438 -57.50 70.29 -70.85
N LEU A 439 -56.61 71.01 -70.16
CA LEU A 439 -56.09 72.31 -70.59
C LEU A 439 -55.25 72.21 -71.86
N GLU A 440 -54.46 71.14 -72.03
CA GLU A 440 -53.70 70.85 -73.25
C GLU A 440 -54.65 70.51 -74.41
N ASN A 441 -55.72 69.74 -74.17
CA ASN A 441 -56.76 69.49 -75.17
C ASN A 441 -57.53 70.77 -75.53
N ASP A 442 -57.97 71.56 -74.54
CA ASP A 442 -58.72 72.80 -74.76
C ASP A 442 -57.85 73.87 -75.43
N LEU A 443 -56.56 73.97 -75.05
CA LEU A 443 -55.58 74.76 -75.77
C LEU A 443 -55.36 74.22 -77.18
N SER A 444 -55.30 72.91 -77.39
CA SER A 444 -55.16 72.34 -78.75
C SER A 444 -56.37 72.67 -79.63
N LEU A 445 -57.58 72.66 -79.07
CA LEU A 445 -58.83 73.03 -79.75
C LEU A 445 -58.91 74.55 -80.00
N PHE A 446 -58.47 75.38 -79.05
CA PHE A 446 -58.37 76.84 -79.22
C PHE A 446 -57.29 77.22 -80.24
N ASN A 447 -56.19 76.47 -80.29
CA ASN A 447 -55.11 76.66 -81.26
C ASN A 447 -55.56 76.18 -82.65
N GLN A 448 -56.24 75.04 -82.77
CA GLN A 448 -56.82 74.58 -84.05
C GLN A 448 -57.90 75.53 -84.57
N SER A 449 -58.78 76.05 -83.72
CA SER A 449 -59.86 76.97 -84.13
C SER A 449 -59.40 78.40 -84.45
N LYS A 450 -58.15 78.77 -84.15
CA LYS A 450 -57.55 80.07 -84.58
C LYS A 450 -56.39 79.96 -85.57
N ILE A 451 -55.84 78.77 -85.81
CA ILE A 451 -54.79 78.53 -86.82
C ILE A 451 -55.35 77.93 -88.12
N SER A 452 -56.61 77.51 -88.17
CA SER A 452 -57.26 77.07 -89.43
C SER A 452 -57.38 78.16 -90.51
N ASP A 453 -57.27 79.45 -90.15
CA ASP A 453 -57.45 80.58 -91.09
C ASP A 453 -56.15 81.31 -91.46
N ASN A 454 -54.99 80.93 -90.89
CA ASN A 454 -53.70 81.56 -91.25
C ASN A 454 -52.55 80.55 -91.28
N ILE A 455 -51.81 80.59 -92.40
CA ILE A 455 -50.56 79.85 -92.69
C ILE A 455 -50.78 78.44 -93.27
N SER A 456 -51.18 78.45 -94.54
CA SER A 456 -50.60 77.55 -95.55
C SER A 456 -49.07 77.71 -95.62
N MET A 457 -48.39 76.66 -96.10
CA MET A 457 -46.96 76.63 -96.47
C MET A 457 -45.93 76.61 -95.32
N ILE A 458 -45.52 75.41 -94.89
CA ILE A 458 -44.22 74.86 -95.32
C ILE A 458 -44.15 73.34 -95.10
N SER A 459 -43.45 72.64 -95.98
CA SER A 459 -43.25 71.20 -95.89
C SER A 459 -41.88 70.84 -95.29
N GLY A 460 -41.90 69.92 -94.31
CA GLY A 460 -40.99 68.78 -94.31
C GLY A 460 -39.71 68.80 -93.46
N VAL A 461 -39.18 67.57 -93.35
CA VAL A 461 -37.76 67.20 -93.26
C VAL A 461 -37.07 67.28 -91.88
N THR A 462 -37.14 66.14 -91.17
CA THR A 462 -36.09 65.53 -90.30
C THR A 462 -35.74 66.23 -88.98
N ARG A 463 -35.28 65.60 -87.90
CA ARG A 463 -34.38 64.44 -87.69
C ARG A 463 -34.35 64.16 -86.16
N ASN A 464 -34.08 62.91 -85.75
CA ASN A 464 -33.25 62.49 -84.60
C ASN A 464 -33.36 63.25 -83.23
N THR A 465 -33.46 62.62 -82.04
CA THR A 465 -32.98 61.27 -81.66
C THR A 465 -33.39 60.89 -80.22
N ARG A 466 -33.46 59.57 -79.97
CA ARG A 466 -32.91 58.86 -78.78
C ARG A 466 -33.64 58.88 -77.42
N ALA A 467 -33.88 57.64 -76.96
CA ALA A 467 -34.06 57.14 -75.59
C ALA A 467 -35.39 57.40 -74.86
N PRO A 468 -36.15 56.34 -74.51
CA PRO A 468 -37.24 56.42 -73.55
C PRO A 468 -36.74 56.33 -72.09
N ILE A 469 -37.55 56.90 -71.20
CA ILE A 469 -37.56 56.78 -69.74
C ILE A 469 -38.96 56.23 -69.36
N PRO A 470 -39.30 55.91 -68.09
CA PRO A 470 -38.50 55.47 -66.93
C PRO A 470 -39.15 54.21 -66.26
N THR A 471 -38.91 54.02 -64.95
CA THR A 471 -39.80 53.41 -63.93
C THR A 471 -39.86 51.89 -63.68
N THR A 472 -39.34 51.53 -62.49
CA THR A 472 -39.98 50.73 -61.41
C THR A 472 -40.34 49.25 -61.57
N ARG A 473 -39.70 48.45 -60.69
CA ARG A 473 -40.33 47.61 -59.64
C ARG A 473 -41.18 46.41 -60.12
N GLY A 474 -40.60 45.22 -60.06
CA GLY A 474 -41.33 43.96 -60.32
C GLY A 474 -40.55 42.68 -59.99
N GLY A 475 -39.93 42.60 -58.81
CA GLY A 475 -39.22 41.39 -58.38
C GLY A 475 -40.17 40.21 -58.15
N ARG A 476 -40.24 39.28 -59.11
CA ARG A 476 -40.67 37.89 -58.89
C ARG A 476 -39.67 36.97 -59.58
N LEU A 477 -38.82 36.32 -58.79
CA LEU A 477 -38.00 35.19 -59.23
C LEU A 477 -38.43 33.96 -58.44
N SER A 478 -38.84 32.95 -59.19
CA SER A 478 -39.04 31.55 -58.80
C SER A 478 -37.74 30.94 -58.23
N PRO A 479 -37.79 29.91 -57.36
CA PRO A 479 -38.23 28.56 -57.75
C PRO A 479 -39.25 27.96 -56.74
N THR A 480 -40.01 26.89 -57.00
CA THR A 480 -39.64 25.60 -57.62
C THR A 480 -40.89 24.85 -58.12
N SER A 481 -40.72 24.11 -59.22
CA SER A 481 -41.48 22.93 -59.69
C SER A 481 -43.00 22.84 -59.52
N SER A 482 -43.68 22.78 -60.67
CA SER A 482 -44.93 22.04 -60.89
C SER A 482 -44.81 20.54 -60.58
N ILE A 483 -45.98 19.85 -60.54
CA ILE A 483 -46.28 18.41 -60.71
C ILE A 483 -46.98 17.77 -59.49
N ALA A 484 -48.01 16.96 -59.78
CA ALA A 484 -49.09 16.47 -58.90
C ALA A 484 -49.98 17.62 -58.37
N GLY A 485 -51.25 17.74 -58.75
CA GLY A 485 -52.29 16.72 -58.69
C GLY A 485 -53.05 16.92 -57.36
N GLY A 486 -54.36 17.10 -57.29
CA GLY A 486 -55.40 16.91 -58.28
C GLY A 486 -56.68 16.52 -57.54
N LEU A 487 -57.54 17.52 -57.30
CA LEU A 487 -58.96 17.42 -56.96
C LEU A 487 -59.40 16.85 -55.58
N ASP A 488 -60.29 17.64 -54.98
CA ASP A 488 -61.36 17.37 -53.99
C ASP A 488 -61.08 17.26 -52.47
N PRO A 489 -61.87 17.98 -51.62
CA PRO A 489 -61.77 17.93 -50.16
C PRO A 489 -62.94 17.18 -49.51
N SER A 490 -62.67 16.09 -48.77
CA SER A 490 -63.49 15.70 -47.61
C SER A 490 -62.87 14.53 -46.85
N THR A 491 -62.37 14.78 -45.64
CA THR A 491 -62.68 14.02 -44.40
C THR A 491 -61.82 14.55 -43.25
N GLN A 492 -62.46 14.85 -42.12
CA GLN A 492 -61.76 15.08 -40.86
C GLN A 492 -61.57 13.74 -40.15
N SER A 493 -60.36 13.41 -39.71
CA SER A 493 -60.13 12.76 -38.40
C SER A 493 -58.62 12.64 -38.07
N ASN A 494 -58.28 13.02 -36.83
CA ASN A 494 -57.09 12.60 -36.07
C ASN A 494 -55.68 12.81 -36.66
N VAL A 495 -55.17 14.05 -36.65
CA VAL A 495 -53.71 14.32 -36.54
C VAL A 495 -53.44 15.54 -35.64
N GLU A 496 -53.66 15.41 -34.33
CA GLU A 496 -53.21 16.41 -33.32
C GLU A 496 -52.03 15.91 -32.45
N SER A 497 -51.61 14.65 -32.62
CA SER A 497 -50.54 14.04 -31.82
C SER A 497 -49.12 14.24 -32.40
N GLU A 498 -48.97 14.54 -33.69
CA GLU A 498 -47.63 14.81 -34.29
C GLU A 498 -47.19 16.27 -34.12
N SER A 499 -48.14 17.21 -34.03
CA SER A 499 -47.88 18.65 -33.91
C SER A 499 -47.33 19.07 -32.54
N SER A 500 -47.40 18.20 -31.52
CA SER A 500 -46.77 18.41 -30.20
C SER A 500 -45.37 17.79 -30.10
N VAL A 501 -45.08 16.72 -30.85
CA VAL A 501 -43.77 16.04 -30.85
C VAL A 501 -42.73 16.84 -31.65
N LEU A 502 -43.12 17.41 -32.80
CA LEU A 502 -42.24 18.24 -33.62
C LEU A 502 -41.65 19.46 -32.87
N PRO A 503 -42.40 20.31 -32.14
CA PRO A 503 -41.82 21.42 -31.38
C PRO A 503 -40.87 20.93 -30.28
N ILE A 504 -41.16 19.81 -29.61
CA ILE A 504 -40.27 19.20 -28.62
C ILE A 504 -38.96 18.73 -29.28
N ILE A 505 -39.03 18.04 -30.42
CA ILE A 505 -37.82 17.62 -31.15
C ILE A 505 -37.03 18.84 -31.66
N THR A 506 -37.69 19.91 -32.10
CA THR A 506 -36.97 21.14 -32.49
C THR A 506 -36.30 21.82 -31.29
N SER A 507 -36.94 21.89 -30.12
CA SER A 507 -36.33 22.48 -28.92
C SER A 507 -35.17 21.65 -28.40
N GLN A 508 -35.27 20.31 -28.43
CA GLN A 508 -34.17 19.40 -28.12
C GLN A 508 -33.01 19.57 -29.11
N ARG A 509 -33.28 19.55 -30.42
CA ARG A 509 -32.28 19.78 -31.48
C ARG A 509 -31.57 21.12 -31.30
N ASP A 510 -32.31 22.18 -31.00
CA ASP A 510 -31.76 23.52 -30.87
C ASP A 510 -30.98 23.68 -29.55
N ARG A 511 -31.37 22.97 -28.48
CA ARG A 511 -30.58 22.83 -27.25
C ARG A 511 -29.29 22.04 -27.46
N PHE A 512 -29.33 20.94 -28.23
CA PHE A 512 -28.12 20.21 -28.64
C PHE A 512 -27.21 21.04 -29.53
N ARG A 513 -27.76 21.80 -30.48
CA ARG A 513 -27.01 22.76 -31.31
C ARG A 513 -26.35 23.83 -30.45
N SER A 514 -27.07 24.40 -29.47
CA SER A 514 -26.51 25.37 -28.53
C SER A 514 -25.35 24.80 -27.71
N ARG A 515 -25.53 23.60 -27.12
CA ARG A 515 -24.47 22.90 -26.38
C ARG A 515 -23.27 22.54 -27.26
N ASN A 516 -23.48 22.21 -28.53
CA ASN A 516 -22.38 21.93 -29.46
C ASN A 516 -21.60 23.20 -29.82
N ILE A 517 -22.28 24.33 -30.05
CA ILE A 517 -21.64 25.65 -30.24
C ILE A 517 -20.85 26.06 -28.99
N GLU A 518 -21.40 25.81 -27.80
CA GLU A 518 -20.72 26.05 -26.51
C GLU A 518 -19.46 25.18 -26.39
N LEU A 519 -19.54 23.88 -26.67
CA LEU A 519 -18.39 22.97 -26.66
C LEU A 519 -17.33 23.34 -27.71
N GLU A 520 -17.72 23.74 -28.93
CA GLU A 520 -16.81 24.27 -29.94
C GLU A 520 -16.12 25.55 -29.46
N SER A 521 -16.83 26.44 -28.75
CA SER A 521 -16.25 27.65 -28.17
C SER A 521 -15.26 27.34 -27.03
N LEU A 522 -15.55 26.35 -26.19
CA LEU A 522 -14.66 25.86 -25.13
C LEU A 522 -13.43 25.18 -25.71
N LEU A 523 -13.58 24.37 -26.76
CA LEU A 523 -12.46 23.76 -27.47
C LEU A 523 -11.55 24.86 -28.07
N LYS A 524 -12.14 25.88 -28.71
CA LYS A 524 -11.41 27.02 -29.27
C LYS A 524 -10.68 27.84 -28.20
N THR A 525 -11.29 28.12 -27.06
CA THR A 525 -10.61 28.83 -25.95
C THR A 525 -9.48 27.99 -25.35
N LYS A 526 -9.66 26.67 -25.18
CA LYS A 526 -8.59 25.76 -24.74
C LYS A 526 -7.44 25.67 -25.76
N THR A 527 -7.74 25.61 -27.06
CA THR A 527 -6.71 25.67 -28.11
C THR A 527 -5.94 27.00 -28.08
N ASN A 528 -6.63 28.12 -27.86
CA ASN A 528 -5.97 29.42 -27.70
C ASN A 528 -5.07 29.46 -26.45
N GLN A 529 -5.53 28.95 -25.30
CA GLN A 529 -4.72 28.80 -24.08
C GLN A 529 -3.47 27.94 -24.32
N ILE A 530 -3.59 26.81 -25.04
CA ILE A 530 -2.45 25.96 -25.41
C ILE A 530 -1.45 26.70 -26.31
N ASN A 531 -1.94 27.47 -27.28
CA ASN A 531 -1.08 28.25 -28.18
C ASN A 531 -0.38 29.40 -27.45
N GLU A 532 -1.06 30.06 -26.51
CA GLU A 532 -0.49 31.08 -25.65
C GLU A 532 0.60 30.50 -24.74
N LEU A 533 0.31 29.40 -24.03
CA LEU A 533 1.29 28.70 -23.19
C LEU A 533 2.51 28.22 -23.98
N LYS A 534 2.32 27.73 -25.22
CA LYS A 534 3.44 27.41 -26.13
C LYS A 534 4.26 28.64 -26.50
N SER A 535 3.62 29.77 -26.77
CA SER A 535 4.31 31.04 -27.05
C SER A 535 5.09 31.54 -25.83
N GLN A 536 4.50 31.46 -24.63
CA GLN A 536 5.16 31.78 -23.37
C GLN A 536 6.35 30.85 -23.10
N LEU A 537 6.23 29.55 -23.36
CA LEU A 537 7.33 28.58 -23.23
C LEU A 537 8.49 28.91 -24.18
N ILE A 538 8.21 29.18 -25.46
CA ILE A 538 9.24 29.60 -26.44
C ILE A 538 9.90 30.92 -26.00
N LYS A 539 9.12 31.87 -25.47
CA LYS A 539 9.62 33.15 -24.95
C LYS A 539 10.53 32.93 -23.73
N LEU A 540 10.13 32.10 -22.78
CA LEU A 540 10.92 31.74 -21.60
C LEU A 540 12.20 30.98 -21.99
N GLN A 541 12.14 30.07 -22.96
CA GLN A 541 13.31 29.37 -23.49
C GLN A 541 14.31 30.37 -24.11
N LYS A 542 13.83 31.33 -24.91
CA LYS A 542 14.68 32.40 -25.47
C LYS A 542 15.25 33.31 -24.40
N GLN A 543 14.44 33.69 -23.40
CA GLN A 543 14.90 34.51 -22.28
C GLN A 543 15.94 33.77 -21.42
N ASN A 544 15.76 32.47 -21.16
CA ASN A 544 16.76 31.65 -20.47
C ASN A 544 18.05 31.53 -21.27
N GLN A 545 17.98 31.42 -22.61
CA GLN A 545 19.16 31.48 -23.47
C GLN A 545 19.87 32.84 -23.38
N GLU A 546 19.15 33.96 -23.50
CA GLU A 546 19.71 35.32 -23.37
C GLU A 546 20.30 35.57 -21.96
N LEU A 547 19.70 34.97 -20.92
CA LEU A 547 20.16 35.08 -19.53
C LEU A 547 21.40 34.20 -19.29
N PHE A 548 21.48 33.02 -19.93
CA PHE A 548 22.71 32.22 -19.99
C PHE A 548 23.83 32.93 -20.76
N GLU A 549 23.54 33.50 -21.93
CA GLU A 549 24.48 34.35 -22.69
C GLU A 549 25.02 35.46 -21.79
N ARG A 550 24.13 36.24 -21.14
CA ARG A 550 24.52 37.31 -20.22
C ARG A 550 25.32 36.82 -19.02
N THR A 551 24.98 35.65 -18.46
CA THR A 551 25.70 35.03 -17.35
C THR A 551 27.09 34.55 -17.78
N ARG A 552 27.23 34.00 -19.00
CA ARG A 552 28.51 33.60 -19.60
C ARG A 552 29.38 34.81 -19.97
N TYR A 553 28.78 35.90 -20.45
CA TYR A 553 29.48 37.18 -20.65
C TYR A 553 29.99 37.75 -19.32
N LEU A 554 29.17 37.79 -18.26
CA LEU A 554 29.61 38.23 -16.93
C LEU A 554 30.67 37.29 -16.32
N SER A 555 30.48 35.98 -16.44
CA SER A 555 31.41 34.96 -15.95
C SER A 555 32.74 34.97 -16.70
N SER A 556 32.75 35.23 -18.02
CA SER A 556 34.00 35.41 -18.79
C SER A 556 34.72 36.70 -18.40
N TYR A 557 34.00 37.78 -18.10
CA TYR A 557 34.56 39.04 -17.60
C TYR A 557 35.17 38.87 -16.19
N GLN A 558 34.50 38.13 -15.31
CA GLN A 558 34.94 37.86 -13.93
C GLN A 558 35.99 36.74 -13.85
N GLY A 559 36.00 35.82 -14.81
CA GLY A 559 36.93 34.69 -14.94
C GLY A 559 38.35 35.06 -15.36
N SER A 560 38.58 36.30 -15.80
CA SER A 560 39.93 36.87 -15.97
C SER A 560 40.61 37.18 -14.62
N VAL A 561 39.83 37.37 -13.55
CA VAL A 561 40.32 37.83 -12.23
C VAL A 561 40.48 36.69 -11.21
N ARG A 562 39.99 35.47 -11.50
CA ARG A 562 40.00 34.32 -10.57
C ARG A 562 40.62 33.04 -11.12
N ARG A 563 41.73 33.13 -11.86
CA ARG A 563 42.62 31.99 -12.10
C ARG A 563 43.74 31.94 -11.07
N ASN A 564 43.45 31.41 -9.87
CA ASN A 564 44.41 30.79 -8.94
C ASN A 564 43.72 30.34 -7.64
N ASN A 565 42.95 29.24 -7.70
CA ASN A 565 43.02 28.18 -6.68
C ASN A 565 42.13 26.96 -7.02
N THR A 566 42.81 25.84 -7.31
CA THR A 566 42.72 24.62 -6.47
C THR A 566 41.40 23.84 -6.40
N SER A 567 41.39 22.78 -7.23
CA SER A 567 41.01 21.39 -6.93
C SER A 567 39.54 20.94 -6.81
N ASN A 568 39.28 19.86 -7.54
CA ASN A 568 38.46 18.69 -7.16
C ASN A 568 37.04 18.93 -6.62
N ASN A 569 36.06 18.84 -7.53
CA ASN A 569 34.92 17.97 -7.23
C ASN A 569 34.39 17.34 -8.53
N SER A 570 34.65 16.04 -8.70
CA SER A 570 34.30 15.27 -9.89
C SER A 570 33.32 14.16 -9.53
N PHE A 571 32.08 14.50 -9.12
CA PHE A 571 31.03 13.50 -8.87
C PHE A 571 29.59 14.05 -8.91
N THR A 572 29.15 14.63 -10.02
CA THR A 572 27.72 14.84 -10.32
C THR A 572 27.42 14.48 -11.77
N ASN A 573 26.78 13.33 -11.99
CA ASN A 573 26.40 12.86 -13.31
C ASN A 573 24.87 12.74 -13.37
N GLN A 574 24.18 13.87 -13.53
CA GLN A 574 22.76 13.88 -13.91
C GLN A 574 22.40 15.20 -14.62
N SER A 575 22.36 15.12 -15.97
CA SER A 575 21.67 16.06 -16.85
C SER A 575 21.78 17.55 -16.49
N ASP A 576 22.98 18.13 -16.59
CA ASP A 576 23.12 19.59 -16.57
C ASP A 576 22.32 20.20 -17.74
N PRO A 577 21.25 20.98 -17.49
CA PRO A 577 20.58 21.72 -18.55
C PRO A 577 21.57 22.74 -19.17
N GLU A 578 22.54 23.21 -18.38
CA GLU A 578 23.60 24.11 -18.79
C GLU A 578 24.46 23.54 -19.94
N ARG A 579 24.75 22.23 -19.94
CA ARG A 579 25.50 21.58 -21.03
C ARG A 579 24.68 21.40 -22.31
N GLN A 580 23.39 21.14 -22.21
CA GLN A 580 22.49 21.07 -23.37
C GLN A 580 22.26 22.46 -23.97
N LEU A 581 22.11 23.48 -23.12
CA LEU A 581 22.02 24.89 -23.51
C LEU A 581 23.33 25.35 -24.17
N GLU A 582 24.49 25.02 -23.58
CA GLU A 582 25.82 25.30 -24.15
C GLU A 582 25.99 24.68 -25.54
N GLN A 583 25.65 23.39 -25.73
CA GLN A 583 25.71 22.73 -27.04
C GLN A 583 24.76 23.39 -28.06
N SER A 584 23.52 23.70 -27.66
CA SER A 584 22.57 24.37 -28.55
C SER A 584 23.02 25.79 -28.94
N TYR A 585 23.69 26.50 -28.02
CA TYR A 585 24.28 27.81 -28.26
C TYR A 585 25.46 27.73 -29.22
N GLU A 586 26.42 26.82 -28.99
CA GLU A 586 27.59 26.62 -29.86
C GLU A 586 27.20 26.18 -31.28
N GLU A 587 26.20 25.30 -31.41
CA GLU A 587 25.64 24.91 -32.72
C GLU A 587 24.95 26.09 -33.42
N SER A 588 24.25 26.95 -32.68
CA SER A 588 23.62 28.15 -33.23
C SER A 588 24.65 29.21 -33.69
N LEU A 589 25.82 29.25 -33.06
CA LEU A 589 26.87 30.25 -33.31
C LEU A 589 27.74 29.88 -34.53
N HIS A 590 27.94 28.58 -34.83
CA HIS A 590 28.82 28.13 -35.91
C HIS A 590 28.18 28.23 -37.32
N PRO A 591 28.71 29.06 -38.25
CA PRO A 591 28.12 29.18 -39.60
C PRO A 591 28.14 27.87 -40.41
N LEU A 592 29.15 27.03 -40.17
CA LEU A 592 29.32 25.73 -40.82
C LEU A 592 28.32 24.66 -40.32
N ALA A 593 27.79 24.78 -39.10
CA ALA A 593 26.75 23.89 -38.60
C ALA A 593 25.43 24.13 -39.35
N LYS A 594 25.03 25.41 -39.49
CA LYS A 594 23.90 25.83 -40.33
C LYS A 594 24.05 25.40 -41.79
N PHE A 595 25.27 25.44 -42.34
CA PHE A 595 25.53 24.91 -43.68
C PHE A 595 25.37 23.39 -43.76
N ARG A 596 25.95 22.61 -42.83
CA ARG A 596 25.78 21.14 -42.79
C ARG A 596 24.34 20.71 -42.57
N ALA A 597 23.56 21.42 -41.73
CA ALA A 597 22.14 21.15 -41.54
C ALA A 597 21.37 21.31 -42.86
N ARG A 598 21.61 22.41 -43.60
CA ARG A 598 20.95 22.68 -44.88
C ARG A 598 21.39 21.73 -46.00
N GLU A 599 22.67 21.33 -46.00
CA GLU A 599 23.20 20.35 -46.98
C GLU A 599 22.65 18.94 -46.71
N THR A 600 22.56 18.53 -45.44
CA THR A 600 21.96 17.22 -45.07
C THR A 600 20.45 17.19 -45.31
N GLU A 601 19.73 18.30 -45.10
CA GLU A 601 18.32 18.46 -45.51
C GLU A 601 18.14 18.35 -47.03
N ARG A 602 19.06 18.94 -47.81
CA ARG A 602 19.08 18.84 -49.28
C ARG A 602 19.40 17.43 -49.79
N ILE A 603 20.18 16.64 -49.04
CA ILE A 603 20.44 15.23 -49.34
C ILE A 603 19.23 14.37 -48.94
N ASN A 604 18.67 14.57 -47.74
CA ASN A 604 17.50 13.84 -47.26
C ASN A 604 16.25 14.07 -48.14
N SER A 605 16.07 15.28 -48.69
CA SER A 605 14.96 15.60 -49.60
C SER A 605 15.08 14.95 -50.97
N LYS A 606 16.27 14.53 -51.40
CA LYS A 606 16.50 13.78 -52.66
C LYS A 606 16.30 12.27 -52.52
N LEU A 607 16.33 11.71 -51.31
CA LEU A 607 16.13 10.28 -51.07
C LEU A 607 14.64 9.92 -51.14
N GLY A 608 14.33 8.73 -51.66
CA GLY A 608 12.97 8.18 -51.74
C GLY A 608 12.39 7.84 -50.35
N THR A 609 11.07 7.68 -50.26
CA THR A 609 10.38 7.43 -48.97
C THR A 609 10.88 6.15 -48.28
N LEU A 610 11.09 5.07 -49.03
CA LEU A 610 11.65 3.81 -48.51
C LEU A 610 13.11 3.96 -48.08
N GLU A 611 13.92 4.72 -48.83
CA GLU A 611 15.31 5.01 -48.48
C GLU A 611 15.41 5.86 -47.21
N ARG A 612 14.47 6.79 -46.98
CA ARG A 612 14.40 7.58 -45.73
C ARG A 612 14.08 6.69 -44.53
N ILE A 613 13.18 5.73 -44.67
CA ILE A 613 12.87 4.74 -43.62
C ILE A 613 14.10 3.88 -43.33
N PHE A 614 14.79 3.38 -44.36
CA PHE A 614 16.03 2.61 -44.21
C PHE A 614 17.15 3.44 -43.57
N LEU A 615 17.36 4.69 -43.99
CA LEU A 615 18.39 5.57 -43.44
C LEU A 615 18.08 5.97 -41.99
N SER A 616 16.79 6.13 -41.63
CA SER A 616 16.34 6.35 -40.26
C SER A 616 16.63 5.12 -39.38
N PHE A 617 16.27 3.92 -39.87
CA PHE A 617 16.53 2.64 -39.20
C PHE A 617 18.04 2.37 -39.01
N ALA A 618 18.84 2.59 -40.07
CA ALA A 618 20.30 2.46 -40.01
C ALA A 618 20.93 3.46 -39.02
N LYS A 619 20.46 4.72 -38.99
CA LYS A 619 20.90 5.71 -37.99
C LYS A 619 20.50 5.30 -36.57
N ALA A 620 19.29 4.81 -36.36
CA ALA A 620 18.83 4.32 -35.06
C ALA A 620 19.67 3.13 -34.56
N ILE A 621 20.02 2.19 -35.45
CA ILE A 621 20.92 1.08 -35.13
C ILE A 621 22.33 1.57 -34.78
N LEU A 622 22.91 2.49 -35.56
CA LEU A 622 24.29 2.97 -35.31
C LEU A 622 24.41 3.92 -34.12
N ALA A 623 23.36 4.67 -33.77
CA ALA A 623 23.41 5.71 -32.74
C ALA A 623 23.84 5.16 -31.36
N ASN A 624 23.15 4.12 -30.87
CA ASN A 624 23.42 3.58 -29.54
C ASN A 624 24.46 2.44 -29.56
N LYS A 625 25.17 2.26 -28.43
CA LYS A 625 26.12 1.15 -28.25
C LYS A 625 25.38 -0.18 -28.07
N THR A 626 24.22 -0.14 -27.42
CA THR A 626 23.32 -1.27 -27.17
C THR A 626 22.57 -1.71 -28.43
N SER A 627 22.08 -0.78 -29.26
CA SER A 627 21.42 -1.10 -30.55
C SER A 627 22.37 -1.80 -31.53
N ARG A 628 23.65 -1.40 -31.57
CA ARG A 628 24.69 -2.10 -32.33
C ARG A 628 24.92 -3.53 -31.84
N LEU A 629 24.96 -3.74 -30.53
CA LEU A 629 25.11 -5.09 -29.95
C LEU A 629 23.88 -5.97 -30.22
N LEU A 630 22.67 -5.41 -30.08
CA LEU A 630 21.42 -6.12 -30.39
C LEU A 630 21.30 -6.46 -31.88
N PHE A 631 21.68 -5.57 -32.78
CA PHE A 631 21.70 -5.86 -34.23
C PHE A 631 22.71 -6.95 -34.58
N LEU A 632 23.91 -6.93 -33.98
CA LEU A 632 24.90 -7.98 -34.15
C LEU A 632 24.38 -9.33 -33.60
N CYS A 633 23.77 -9.34 -32.41
CA CYS A 633 23.15 -10.52 -31.82
C CYS A 633 21.99 -11.05 -32.68
N TYR A 634 21.17 -10.17 -33.24
CA TYR A 634 20.11 -10.52 -34.20
C TYR A 634 20.66 -11.17 -35.47
N CYS A 635 21.74 -10.62 -36.06
CA CYS A 635 22.40 -11.25 -37.21
C CYS A 635 22.96 -12.64 -36.87
N PHE A 636 23.63 -12.80 -35.72
CA PHE A 636 24.08 -14.12 -35.26
C PHE A 636 22.92 -15.08 -34.99
N GLY A 637 21.84 -14.62 -34.37
CA GLY A 637 20.63 -15.41 -34.13
C GLY A 637 19.94 -15.85 -35.43
N LEU A 638 19.89 -14.98 -36.45
CA LEU A 638 19.38 -15.32 -37.77
C LEU A 638 20.26 -16.38 -38.44
N HIS A 639 21.59 -16.22 -38.41
CA HIS A 639 22.51 -17.26 -38.91
C HIS A 639 22.38 -18.59 -38.15
N PHE A 640 22.20 -18.56 -36.83
CA PHE A 640 22.00 -19.75 -36.01
C PHE A 640 20.65 -20.42 -36.31
N LEU A 641 19.58 -19.66 -36.52
CA LEU A 641 18.26 -20.15 -36.91
C LEU A 641 18.27 -20.76 -38.33
N VAL A 642 18.95 -20.12 -39.29
CA VAL A 642 19.14 -20.66 -40.64
C VAL A 642 20.00 -21.93 -40.61
N MET A 643 21.02 -21.98 -39.75
CA MET A 643 21.82 -23.19 -39.53
C MET A 643 20.99 -24.33 -38.92
N ILE A 644 20.18 -24.04 -37.88
CA ILE A 644 19.24 -25.01 -37.29
C ILE A 644 18.23 -25.48 -38.33
N MET A 645 17.63 -24.59 -39.11
CA MET A 645 16.69 -24.97 -40.17
C MET A 645 17.37 -25.79 -41.27
N SER A 646 18.61 -25.47 -41.66
CA SER A 646 19.38 -26.26 -42.61
C SER A 646 19.70 -27.66 -42.06
N ILE A 647 20.08 -27.77 -40.78
CA ILE A 647 20.31 -29.05 -40.10
C ILE A 647 19.02 -29.85 -39.96
N TYR A 648 17.91 -29.21 -39.60
CA TYR A 648 16.60 -29.84 -39.47
C TYR A 648 16.09 -30.35 -40.82
N VAL A 649 16.23 -29.55 -41.88
CA VAL A 649 15.89 -29.94 -43.26
C VAL A 649 16.81 -31.06 -43.75
N MET A 650 18.12 -31.01 -43.48
CA MET A 650 19.05 -32.08 -43.79
C MET A 650 18.72 -33.38 -43.02
N SER A 651 18.30 -33.28 -41.76
CA SER A 651 17.80 -34.40 -40.96
C SER A 651 16.49 -34.97 -41.53
N LEU A 652 15.60 -34.12 -42.04
CA LEU A 652 14.33 -34.53 -42.64
C LEU A 652 14.55 -35.28 -43.96
N TYR A 653 15.49 -34.80 -44.79
CA TYR A 653 15.86 -35.49 -46.04
C TYR A 653 16.74 -36.73 -45.82
N GLY A 654 17.60 -36.75 -44.79
CA GLY A 654 18.36 -37.94 -44.38
C GLY A 654 17.49 -39.08 -43.87
N ALA A 655 16.31 -38.79 -43.32
CA ALA A 655 15.32 -39.79 -42.94
C ALA A 655 14.53 -40.37 -44.14
N LEU A 656 14.69 -39.84 -45.36
CA LEU A 656 14.00 -40.28 -46.58
C LEU A 656 14.90 -41.04 -47.58
N THR A 657 16.15 -41.37 -47.23
CA THR A 657 16.94 -42.35 -47.97
C THR A 657 16.76 -43.74 -47.34
N PRO A 658 15.94 -44.63 -47.91
CA PRO A 658 15.89 -46.02 -47.47
C PRO A 658 17.22 -46.71 -47.81
N ASP A 659 17.65 -47.57 -46.89
CA ASP A 659 18.82 -48.43 -46.99
C ASP A 659 18.77 -49.28 -48.30
N VAL A 660 19.69 -49.02 -49.23
CA VAL A 660 19.77 -49.77 -50.50
C VAL A 660 20.76 -50.91 -50.32
N GLY A 661 20.20 -52.09 -50.07
CA GLY A 661 20.90 -53.26 -49.57
C GLY A 661 22.19 -53.65 -50.29
N ILE A 662 23.12 -54.13 -49.46
CA ILE A 662 24.24 -54.98 -49.84
C ILE A 662 23.68 -56.17 -50.64
N VAL A 663 24.04 -56.27 -51.93
CA VAL A 663 23.86 -57.47 -52.73
C VAL A 663 25.19 -57.83 -53.37
N ASP A 664 25.95 -58.67 -52.67
CA ASP A 664 26.94 -59.52 -53.32
C ASP A 664 26.22 -60.40 -54.34
N LYS A 665 26.64 -60.32 -55.60
CA LYS A 665 26.28 -61.35 -56.58
C LYS A 665 27.47 -61.71 -57.47
N SER A 666 28.30 -62.60 -56.92
CA SER A 666 29.11 -63.49 -57.72
C SER A 666 28.22 -64.40 -58.59
N MET A 667 28.83 -64.92 -59.66
CA MET A 667 28.30 -65.95 -60.57
C MET A 667 27.12 -65.60 -61.52
N SER A 668 27.54 -65.37 -62.78
CA SER A 668 27.23 -66.25 -63.92
C SER A 668 25.91 -66.06 -64.69
N GLY A 669 26.04 -65.88 -66.02
CA GLY A 669 25.05 -66.43 -66.95
C GLY A 669 24.74 -65.67 -68.25
N LYS A 670 25.58 -65.83 -69.28
CA LYS A 670 25.21 -65.89 -70.72
C LYS A 670 24.48 -64.69 -71.40
N THR A 671 25.29 -63.89 -72.13
CA THR A 671 25.30 -63.74 -73.61
C THR A 671 24.01 -63.77 -74.46
N GLN A 672 24.04 -62.93 -75.52
CA GLN A 672 23.17 -62.82 -76.73
C GLN A 672 22.03 -61.79 -76.62
N ALA A 673 21.80 -60.87 -77.58
CA ALA A 673 22.53 -60.58 -78.83
C ALA A 673 22.43 -59.10 -79.28
N ILE A 674 23.39 -58.72 -80.13
CA ILE A 674 23.59 -57.49 -80.96
C ILE A 674 22.54 -57.47 -82.11
N PRO A 675 22.17 -56.31 -82.71
CA PRO A 675 23.00 -55.11 -82.96
C PRO A 675 22.62 -53.80 -82.25
#